data_AF-A0A812M172-F1
#
_entry.id   AF-A0A812M172-F1
#
_cell.length_a   1.000
_cell.length_b   1.000
_cell.length_c   1.000
_cell.angle_alpha   90.00
_cell.angle_beta   90.00
_cell.angle_gamma   90.00
#
_symmetry.space_group_name_H-M   'P 1'
#
loop_
_entity.id
_entity.type
_entity.pdbx_description
1 polymer ?
#
loop_
_entity_poly.entity_id
_entity_poly.type
_entity_poly.pdbx_seq_one_letter_code
_entity_poly.pdbx_strand_id
1 'polypeptide(L)'
;DSSPSKRPAHSKVVAVDMGELQRLLHEQGEKIMKAQHEHLEARMGALEELTGKRMTAAEGRLGGVEGKVEALEQKLEDLVKKIDSGAAASRQGPAETDRCLTLVYGGWQRDTRRGELLNGLNKCLRELELDALVDYPPFCTGPRRSTALSVFKVRDGESEYQVKRRMHHIIIALRENEVRLPGGKRMYAMYSKSKEEREIASMLRGSNGRSGKLPRSPWTCWTWSTPRVECGVVDDEDVMWGLGSAWVLPGQLARELGISVGALKGGGGGTRRSCFPGMKYRAEKPGGNIRKLRGGGVSHIGNLIMRKRSAGRGSWFRLRHVHGQEIWVGVAHFTPGSTQPQHAAEVNEFLQGLPSTHLPVMVGCDVNAQVDWVGGELDSALAVGLNGKTAEFLSAAQERAMAPIPPLVGQRGLPTSRPRQAGREGKHIDVVLSARIRTGEVIQEVTQGSKARGHSNVVDDGEKHEEAVEAAMGAGKGALLGFYNGIFESVFNRMLLARTLPYIGVVAAKIDITKAYDMVNRPRLLQKLLGALGDGPVYRCWQALLSDTWAILMDTQRKHSWADRDQVFPSLCLEELLFMDDGVLWSGSAVGLSRKLEEWTAELREYGPSLNAAKCKVYFSPYAKGSRIVKVQGILIPEVAKLEVMGIPFRVGAPPAELLAPLISRAKDKFWSIKHLLRARTPLAGRVIFLDRVIGGTVLWCLSALAPDSNSMLLLNSLELQCVVSCMRVGIQTAGLSWCPPGGMDVLKKALVYMLAGTLVELLGTQGERKGQGGARGSNHH
;
A
#
# COMPACT_ATOMS: atom_id res chain seq x y z
N ASP A 1 -36.14 -23.01 -73.56
CA ASP A 1 -37.53 -22.89 -74.00
C ASP A 1 -38.51 -22.85 -72.84
N SER A 2 -39.39 -21.85 -72.93
CA SER A 2 -40.75 -21.72 -72.40
C SER A 2 -41.05 -21.89 -70.89
N SER A 3 -41.33 -20.74 -70.28
CA SER A 3 -42.22 -20.52 -69.12
C SER A 3 -43.54 -21.30 -69.17
N PRO A 4 -44.22 -21.44 -68.01
CA PRO A 4 -45.53 -20.78 -67.94
C PRO A 4 -45.84 -20.07 -66.61
N SER A 5 -46.47 -18.91 -66.79
CA SER A 5 -47.20 -18.08 -65.83
C SER A 5 -48.50 -18.76 -65.39
N LYS A 6 -48.78 -18.80 -64.07
CA LYS A 6 -50.13 -18.95 -63.49
C LYS A 6 -50.21 -18.23 -62.15
N ARG A 7 -50.85 -17.05 -62.14
CA ARG A 7 -51.37 -16.38 -60.94
C ARG A 7 -52.66 -17.09 -60.50
N PRO A 8 -52.88 -17.37 -59.20
CA PRO A 8 -54.21 -17.56 -58.67
C PRO A 8 -54.76 -16.27 -58.04
N ALA A 9 -56.08 -16.21 -58.06
CA ALA A 9 -56.94 -15.05 -57.88
C ALA A 9 -57.17 -14.64 -56.41
N HIS A 10 -57.45 -13.34 -56.24
CA HIS A 10 -58.32 -12.71 -55.24
C HIS A 10 -58.39 -13.37 -53.84
N SER A 11 -57.51 -12.91 -52.93
CA SER A 11 -57.78 -12.99 -51.49
C SER A 11 -58.93 -12.02 -51.14
N LYS A 12 -60.08 -12.57 -50.74
CA LYS A 12 -61.15 -11.80 -50.09
C LYS A 12 -60.55 -11.04 -48.90
N VAL A 13 -60.56 -9.71 -48.97
CA VAL A 13 -60.28 -8.84 -47.83
C VAL A 13 -61.42 -9.06 -46.84
N VAL A 14 -61.20 -9.93 -45.86
CA VAL A 14 -62.05 -10.05 -44.68
C VAL A 14 -61.81 -8.76 -43.90
N ALA A 15 -62.76 -7.84 -43.95
CA ALA A 15 -62.77 -6.67 -43.08
C ALA A 15 -62.98 -7.19 -41.65
N VAL A 16 -61.88 -7.35 -40.92
CA VAL A 16 -61.92 -7.70 -39.49
C VAL A 16 -62.47 -6.48 -38.76
N ASP A 17 -63.65 -6.63 -38.18
CA ASP A 17 -64.25 -5.62 -37.35
C ASP A 17 -63.32 -5.31 -36.16
N MET A 18 -63.04 -4.04 -35.94
CA MET A 18 -62.14 -3.60 -34.89
C MET A 18 -62.66 -3.99 -33.49
N GLY A 19 -63.99 -4.12 -33.35
CA GLY A 19 -64.60 -4.66 -32.13
C GLY A 19 -64.22 -6.11 -31.86
N GLU A 20 -64.13 -6.94 -32.91
CA GLU A 20 -63.72 -8.34 -32.78
C GLU A 20 -62.23 -8.48 -32.46
N LEU A 21 -61.40 -7.60 -33.02
CA LEU A 21 -59.97 -7.53 -32.69
C LEU A 21 -59.75 -7.13 -31.23
N GLN A 22 -60.47 -6.11 -30.73
CA GLN A 22 -60.40 -5.70 -29.32
C GLN A 22 -60.86 -6.81 -28.38
N ARG A 23 -61.92 -7.56 -28.74
CA ARG A 23 -62.39 -8.69 -27.95
C ARG A 23 -61.34 -9.80 -27.88
N LEU A 24 -60.72 -10.16 -29.01
CA LEU A 24 -59.65 -11.16 -29.04
C LEU A 24 -58.41 -10.73 -28.26
N LEU A 25 -58.05 -9.46 -28.29
CA LEU A 25 -56.90 -8.93 -27.56
C LEU A 25 -57.15 -8.92 -26.05
N HIS A 26 -58.38 -8.60 -25.62
CA HIS A 26 -58.79 -8.70 -24.22
C HIS A 26 -58.80 -10.15 -23.75
N GLU A 27 -59.37 -11.07 -24.54
CA GLU A 27 -59.41 -12.50 -24.23
C GLU A 27 -58.01 -13.13 -24.18
N GLN A 28 -57.09 -12.70 -25.04
CA GLN A 28 -55.68 -13.09 -24.97
C GLN A 28 -54.97 -12.49 -23.75
N GLY A 29 -55.26 -11.23 -23.42
CA GLY A 29 -54.73 -10.55 -22.24
C GLY A 29 -55.10 -11.29 -20.94
N GLU A 30 -56.36 -11.67 -20.78
CA GLU A 30 -56.81 -12.44 -19.62
C GLU A 30 -56.16 -13.82 -19.55
N LYS A 31 -56.03 -14.52 -20.68
CA LYS A 31 -55.35 -15.83 -20.73
C LYS A 31 -53.87 -15.73 -20.34
N ILE A 32 -53.18 -14.68 -20.78
CA ILE A 32 -51.77 -14.44 -20.42
C ILE A 32 -51.64 -14.12 -18.92
N MET A 33 -52.49 -13.24 -18.39
CA MET A 33 -52.46 -12.88 -16.97
C MET A 33 -52.75 -14.08 -16.07
N LYS A 34 -53.73 -14.91 -16.44
CA LYS A 34 -54.04 -16.14 -15.71
C LYS A 34 -52.87 -17.13 -15.74
N ALA A 35 -52.26 -17.35 -16.90
CA ALA A 35 -51.10 -18.23 -17.02
C ALA A 35 -49.88 -17.71 -16.24
N GLN A 36 -49.67 -16.39 -16.21
CA GLN A 36 -48.60 -15.78 -15.41
C GLN A 36 -48.85 -15.91 -13.91
N HIS A 37 -50.10 -15.77 -13.47
CA HIS A 37 -50.48 -15.93 -12.07
C HIS A 37 -50.28 -17.38 -11.60
N GLU A 38 -50.78 -18.36 -12.35
CA GLU A 38 -50.59 -19.80 -12.06
C GLU A 38 -49.09 -20.18 -12.03
N HIS A 39 -48.28 -19.63 -12.93
CA HIS A 39 -46.85 -19.86 -12.94
C HIS A 39 -46.12 -19.20 -11.74
N LEU A 40 -46.59 -18.04 -11.27
CA LEU A 40 -46.04 -17.38 -10.07
C LEU A 40 -46.40 -18.14 -8.79
N GLU A 41 -47.64 -18.58 -8.64
CA GLU A 41 -48.07 -19.40 -7.50
C GLU A 41 -47.28 -20.71 -7.43
N ALA A 42 -47.08 -21.39 -8.56
CA ALA A 42 -46.28 -22.61 -8.62
C ALA A 42 -44.81 -22.36 -8.19
N ARG A 43 -44.22 -21.22 -8.60
CA ARG A 43 -42.86 -20.85 -8.19
C ARG A 43 -42.77 -20.47 -6.71
N MET A 44 -43.78 -19.80 -6.18
CA MET A 44 -43.84 -19.47 -4.75
C MET A 44 -43.96 -20.73 -3.89
N GLY A 45 -44.85 -21.67 -4.25
CA GLY A 45 -44.96 -22.96 -3.54
C GLY A 45 -43.66 -23.77 -3.56
N ALA A 46 -42.96 -23.81 -4.69
CA ALA A 46 -41.65 -24.47 -4.78
C ALA A 46 -40.58 -23.79 -3.91
N LEU A 47 -40.66 -22.47 -3.74
CA LEU A 47 -39.75 -21.70 -2.91
C LEU A 47 -40.04 -21.93 -1.42
N GLU A 48 -41.31 -21.98 -1.02
CA GLU A 48 -41.75 -22.34 0.33
C GLU A 48 -41.33 -23.77 0.72
N GLU A 49 -41.42 -24.73 -0.21
CA GLU A 49 -40.94 -26.09 0.03
C GLU A 49 -39.41 -26.14 0.23
N LEU A 50 -38.67 -25.35 -0.56
CA LEU A 50 -37.22 -25.23 -0.45
C LEU A 50 -36.79 -24.55 0.85
N THR A 51 -37.49 -23.51 1.29
CA THR A 51 -37.20 -22.82 2.56
C THR A 51 -37.57 -23.70 3.74
N GLY A 52 -38.69 -24.43 3.70
CA GLY A 52 -39.07 -25.41 4.71
C GLY A 52 -38.00 -26.51 4.87
N LYS A 53 -37.55 -27.12 3.77
CA LYS A 53 -36.46 -28.12 3.80
C LYS A 53 -35.16 -27.57 4.38
N ARG A 54 -34.82 -26.31 4.10
CA ARG A 54 -33.63 -25.65 4.67
C ARG A 54 -33.77 -25.38 6.16
N MET A 55 -34.96 -24.99 6.61
CA MET A 55 -35.24 -24.71 8.02
C MET A 55 -35.14 -25.99 8.85
N THR A 56 -35.79 -27.09 8.42
CA THR A 56 -35.67 -28.40 9.09
C THR A 56 -34.23 -28.91 9.11
N ALA A 57 -33.46 -28.69 8.03
CA ALA A 57 -32.05 -29.05 8.00
C ALA A 57 -31.18 -28.18 8.93
N ALA A 58 -31.57 -26.92 9.16
CA ALA A 58 -30.90 -26.03 10.10
C ALA A 58 -31.21 -26.40 11.55
N GLU A 59 -32.48 -26.71 11.86
CA GLU A 59 -32.91 -27.21 13.18
C GLU A 59 -32.20 -28.52 13.55
N GLY A 60 -32.07 -29.46 12.61
CA GLY A 60 -31.30 -30.69 12.83
C GLY A 60 -29.81 -30.44 13.09
N ARG A 61 -29.23 -29.36 12.55
CA ARG A 61 -27.84 -28.97 12.87
C ARG A 61 -27.72 -28.30 14.23
N LEU A 62 -28.72 -27.50 14.62
CA LEU A 62 -28.78 -26.86 15.94
C LEU A 62 -28.87 -27.89 17.06
N GLY A 63 -29.72 -28.92 16.94
CA GLY A 63 -29.76 -30.01 17.93
C GLY A 63 -28.43 -30.78 18.03
N GLY A 64 -27.69 -30.91 16.92
CA GLY A 64 -26.34 -31.47 16.92
C GLY A 64 -25.26 -30.55 17.51
N VAL A 65 -25.52 -29.25 17.63
CA VAL A 65 -24.67 -28.29 18.34
C VAL A 65 -24.99 -28.31 19.83
N GLU A 66 -26.26 -28.34 20.23
CA GLU A 66 -26.68 -28.46 21.62
C GLU A 66 -26.07 -29.71 22.28
N GLY A 67 -26.16 -30.88 21.64
CA GLY A 67 -25.53 -32.10 22.17
C GLY A 67 -23.99 -32.03 22.23
N LYS A 68 -23.34 -31.18 21.42
CA LYS A 68 -21.89 -30.93 21.54
C LYS A 68 -21.56 -29.96 22.66
N VAL A 69 -22.44 -28.99 22.92
CA VAL A 69 -22.31 -28.04 24.04
C VAL A 69 -22.46 -28.81 25.35
N GLU A 70 -23.49 -29.64 25.51
CA GLU A 70 -23.65 -30.51 26.69
C GLU A 70 -22.43 -31.43 26.89
N ALA A 71 -21.92 -32.04 25.81
CA ALA A 71 -20.72 -32.88 25.89
C ALA A 71 -19.43 -32.10 26.23
N LEU A 72 -19.38 -30.80 25.95
CA LEU A 72 -18.27 -29.92 26.33
C LEU A 72 -18.41 -29.43 27.77
N GLU A 73 -19.62 -29.11 28.21
CA GLU A 73 -19.93 -28.76 29.60
C GLU A 73 -19.59 -29.92 30.53
N GLN A 74 -19.99 -31.15 30.19
CA GLN A 74 -19.62 -32.35 30.95
C GLN A 74 -18.10 -32.54 31.05
N LYS A 75 -17.37 -32.30 29.95
CA LYS A 75 -15.90 -32.38 29.93
C LYS A 75 -15.24 -31.26 30.73
N LEU A 76 -15.84 -30.08 30.75
CA LEU A 76 -15.36 -28.95 31.53
C LEU A 76 -15.55 -29.25 33.02
N GLU A 77 -16.70 -29.80 33.41
CA GLU A 77 -16.99 -30.20 34.78
C GLU A 77 -16.04 -31.31 35.28
N ASP A 78 -15.75 -32.29 34.43
CA ASP A 78 -14.74 -33.33 34.69
C ASP A 78 -13.31 -32.76 34.80
N LEU A 79 -13.00 -31.70 34.06
CA LEU A 79 -11.71 -31.01 34.12
C LEU A 79 -11.59 -30.19 35.41
N VAL A 80 -12.65 -29.49 35.81
CA VAL A 80 -12.71 -28.74 37.08
C VAL A 80 -12.54 -29.69 38.25
N LYS A 81 -13.28 -30.82 38.28
CA LYS A 81 -13.12 -31.86 39.31
C LYS A 81 -11.70 -32.43 39.37
N LYS A 82 -11.01 -32.53 38.22
CA LYS A 82 -9.59 -32.96 38.16
C LYS A 82 -8.62 -31.89 38.65
N ILE A 83 -8.90 -30.61 38.42
CA ILE A 83 -8.10 -29.48 38.93
C ILE A 83 -8.22 -29.40 40.46
N ASP A 84 -9.43 -29.52 41.00
CA ASP A 84 -9.68 -29.44 42.45
C ASP A 84 -9.07 -30.63 43.21
N SER A 85 -8.95 -31.79 42.55
CA SER A 85 -8.29 -32.98 43.14
C SER A 85 -6.75 -32.90 43.24
N GLY A 86 -6.12 -31.79 42.83
CA GLY A 86 -4.69 -31.54 43.05
C GLY A 86 -3.73 -32.49 42.33
N ALA A 87 -4.21 -33.31 41.39
CA ALA A 87 -3.44 -34.40 40.77
C ALA A 87 -2.96 -34.14 39.32
N ALA A 88 -3.08 -32.92 38.79
CA ALA A 88 -2.69 -32.63 37.42
C ALA A 88 -1.42 -31.76 37.34
N ALA A 89 -0.28 -32.44 37.21
CA ALA A 89 0.93 -31.88 36.65
C ALA A 89 0.62 -31.17 35.31
N SER A 90 1.12 -29.94 35.21
CA SER A 90 1.25 -29.09 34.03
C SER A 90 1.01 -29.80 32.69
N ARG A 91 -0.14 -29.53 32.08
CA ARG A 91 -0.30 -29.56 30.62
C ARG A 91 -0.37 -28.14 30.08
N GLN A 92 0.64 -27.34 30.38
CA GLN A 92 1.02 -26.27 29.45
C GLN A 92 1.55 -26.97 28.19
N GLY A 93 1.17 -26.47 27.01
CA GLY A 93 1.82 -26.90 25.78
C GLY A 93 3.34 -26.78 25.92
N PRO A 94 4.13 -27.63 25.25
CA PRO A 94 5.59 -27.64 25.40
C PRO A 94 6.10 -26.21 25.34
N ALA A 95 6.85 -25.82 26.38
CA ALA A 95 7.42 -24.49 26.48
C ALA A 95 8.18 -24.17 25.18
N GLU A 96 8.33 -22.90 24.84
CA GLU A 96 8.97 -22.50 23.57
C GLU A 96 10.37 -23.13 23.40
N THR A 97 11.07 -23.37 24.51
CA THR A 97 12.31 -24.14 24.62
C THR A 97 12.20 -25.60 24.16
N ASP A 98 11.12 -26.31 24.49
CA ASP A 98 10.90 -27.71 24.08
C ASP A 98 10.65 -27.86 22.58
N ARG A 99 10.11 -26.81 21.92
CA ARG A 99 9.89 -26.82 20.47
C ARG A 99 11.20 -26.79 19.69
N CYS A 100 12.19 -26.05 20.17
CA CYS A 100 13.52 -25.97 19.55
C CYS A 100 14.28 -27.30 19.60
N LEU A 101 13.91 -28.21 20.51
CA LEU A 101 14.50 -29.52 20.70
C LEU A 101 13.62 -30.66 20.16
N THR A 102 12.83 -30.39 19.13
CA THR A 102 11.98 -31.40 18.47
C THR A 102 12.39 -31.61 17.00
N LEU A 103 12.61 -32.86 16.59
CA LEU A 103 12.76 -33.25 15.19
C LEU A 103 11.44 -33.74 14.60
N VAL A 104 11.16 -33.33 13.36
CA VAL A 104 10.06 -33.78 12.52
C VAL A 104 10.60 -34.71 11.44
N TYR A 105 10.11 -35.94 11.42
CA TYR A 105 10.41 -36.93 10.39
C TYR A 105 9.28 -36.98 9.38
N GLY A 106 9.61 -37.02 8.09
CA GLY A 106 8.62 -37.09 7.01
C GLY A 106 9.10 -37.92 5.83
N GLY A 107 8.25 -38.01 4.81
CA GLY A 107 8.48 -38.80 3.59
C GLY A 107 7.33 -39.77 3.29
N TRP A 108 6.53 -40.10 4.32
CA TRP A 108 5.34 -40.95 4.16
C TRP A 108 4.23 -40.25 3.36
N GLN A 109 3.30 -41.06 2.83
CA GLN A 109 2.12 -40.54 2.15
C GLN A 109 1.17 -39.85 3.14
N ARG A 110 0.41 -38.88 2.64
CA ARG A 110 -0.71 -38.29 3.41
C ARG A 110 -1.66 -39.44 3.72
N ASP A 111 -1.91 -39.68 5.02
CA ASP A 111 -2.79 -40.73 5.55
C ASP A 111 -2.16 -42.10 5.90
N THR A 112 -0.84 -42.16 6.12
CA THR A 112 -0.19 -43.38 6.64
C THR A 112 -0.62 -43.67 8.09
N ARG A 113 -0.91 -44.94 8.42
CA ARG A 113 -1.34 -45.36 9.76
C ARG A 113 -0.21 -45.14 10.77
N ARG A 114 -0.55 -44.70 11.99
CA ARG A 114 0.43 -44.45 13.08
C ARG A 114 1.37 -45.62 13.31
N GLY A 115 0.86 -46.86 13.34
CA GLY A 115 1.67 -48.06 13.55
C GLY A 115 2.74 -48.25 12.46
N GLU A 116 2.35 -48.16 11.19
CA GLU A 116 3.27 -48.27 10.04
C GLU A 116 4.33 -47.17 10.07
N LEU A 117 3.93 -45.94 10.39
CA LEU A 117 4.82 -44.78 10.44
C LEU A 117 5.88 -44.95 11.54
N LEU A 118 5.45 -45.25 12.78
CA LEU A 118 6.36 -45.42 13.92
C LEU A 118 7.23 -46.67 13.78
N ASN A 119 6.68 -47.78 13.29
CA ASN A 119 7.46 -48.99 13.04
C ASN A 119 8.53 -48.77 11.96
N GLY A 120 8.16 -48.09 10.87
CA GLY A 120 9.11 -47.74 9.80
C GLY A 120 10.22 -46.81 10.28
N LEU A 121 9.89 -45.82 11.11
CA LEU A 121 10.87 -44.91 11.69
C LEU A 121 11.80 -45.62 12.69
N ASN A 122 11.25 -46.41 13.62
CA ASN A 122 12.04 -47.15 14.61
C ASN A 122 12.90 -48.25 13.99
N LYS A 123 12.46 -48.84 12.87
CA LYS A 123 13.29 -49.76 12.08
C LYS A 123 14.48 -49.02 11.46
N CYS A 124 14.22 -47.89 10.80
CA CYS A 124 15.25 -47.05 10.20
C CYS A 124 16.28 -46.53 11.22
N LEU A 125 15.82 -46.03 12.38
CA LEU A 125 16.74 -45.53 13.42
C LEU A 125 17.64 -46.64 13.98
N ARG A 126 17.14 -47.88 14.10
CA ARG A 126 17.94 -49.02 14.54
C ARG A 126 18.92 -49.50 13.46
N GLU A 127 18.48 -49.58 12.21
CA GLU A 127 19.34 -49.97 11.08
C GLU A 127 20.51 -49.00 10.86
N LEU A 128 20.33 -47.72 11.21
CA LEU A 128 21.37 -46.69 11.13
C LEU A 128 22.12 -46.47 12.46
N GLU A 129 21.86 -47.26 13.50
CA GLU A 129 22.46 -47.13 14.84
C GLU A 129 22.27 -45.71 15.47
N LEU A 130 21.12 -45.09 15.19
CA LEU A 130 20.77 -43.74 15.66
C LEU A 130 19.82 -43.75 16.87
N ASP A 131 19.36 -44.92 17.30
CA ASP A 131 18.42 -45.08 18.41
C ASP A 131 18.99 -44.54 19.73
N ALA A 132 20.28 -44.75 19.99
CA ALA A 132 20.97 -44.23 21.16
C ALA A 132 21.03 -42.68 21.22
N LEU A 133 20.83 -42.00 20.09
CA LEU A 133 20.82 -40.54 20.03
C LEU A 133 19.46 -39.93 20.38
N VAL A 134 18.38 -40.70 20.33
CA VAL A 134 17.01 -40.24 20.57
C VAL A 134 16.62 -40.45 22.04
N ASP A 135 16.14 -39.40 22.72
CA ASP A 135 15.86 -39.47 24.16
C ASP A 135 14.45 -39.99 24.48
N TYR A 136 13.48 -39.69 23.63
CA TYR A 136 12.10 -40.15 23.76
C TYR A 136 11.66 -40.88 22.50
N PRO A 137 10.89 -41.98 22.62
CA PRO A 137 10.43 -42.72 21.45
C PRO A 137 9.63 -41.81 20.50
N PRO A 138 9.83 -41.93 19.18
CA PRO A 138 9.07 -41.14 18.22
C PRO A 138 7.56 -41.32 18.38
N PHE A 139 6.79 -40.25 18.17
CA PHE A 139 5.33 -40.26 18.28
C PHE A 139 4.64 -39.49 17.13
N CYS A 140 3.33 -39.68 17.01
CA CYS A 140 2.48 -38.96 16.05
C CYS A 140 1.26 -38.39 16.78
N THR A 141 0.83 -37.18 16.39
CA THR A 141 -0.30 -36.45 17.01
C THR A 141 -1.68 -36.90 16.51
N GLY A 142 -1.79 -38.08 15.89
CA GLY A 142 -3.06 -38.61 15.40
C GLY A 142 -2.94 -40.03 14.84
N PRO A 143 -4.09 -40.67 14.56
CA PRO A 143 -4.12 -42.06 14.08
C PRO A 143 -3.56 -42.22 12.66
N ARG A 144 -3.63 -41.16 11.85
CA ARG A 144 -3.10 -41.12 10.48
C ARG A 144 -2.42 -39.78 10.20
N ARG A 145 -1.17 -39.81 9.72
CA ARG A 145 -0.34 -38.62 9.45
C ARG A 145 0.68 -38.94 8.35
N SER A 146 1.37 -37.91 7.86
CA SER A 146 2.54 -38.05 6.97
C SER A 146 3.87 -37.80 7.68
N THR A 147 3.84 -37.53 8.99
CA THR A 147 5.02 -37.14 9.79
C THR A 147 5.00 -37.72 11.20
N ALA A 148 6.19 -38.02 11.73
CA ALA A 148 6.46 -38.33 13.13
C ALA A 148 7.30 -37.24 13.80
N LEU A 149 7.30 -37.23 15.13
CA LEU A 149 8.03 -36.28 15.97
C LEU A 149 8.90 -37.05 16.98
N SER A 150 10.11 -36.56 17.24
CA SER A 150 10.91 -36.97 18.39
C SER A 150 11.36 -35.74 19.16
N VAL A 151 11.12 -35.74 20.47
CA VAL A 151 11.56 -34.69 21.39
C VAL A 151 12.91 -35.12 21.98
N PHE A 152 13.81 -34.17 22.14
CA PHE A 152 15.12 -34.36 22.75
C PHE A 152 15.15 -33.65 24.10
N LYS A 153 15.86 -34.23 25.05
CA LYS A 153 16.17 -33.57 26.33
C LYS A 153 17.66 -33.27 26.39
N VAL A 154 18.00 -32.22 27.10
CA VAL A 154 19.39 -31.98 27.51
C VAL A 154 19.75 -33.06 28.52
N ARG A 155 20.73 -33.92 28.19
CA ARG A 155 21.22 -34.96 29.11
C ARG A 155 22.10 -34.34 30.20
N ASP A 156 22.33 -35.06 31.29
CA ASP A 156 23.22 -34.59 32.36
C ASP A 156 24.64 -34.35 31.82
N GLY A 157 25.17 -33.16 32.06
CA GLY A 157 26.48 -32.73 31.53
C GLY A 157 26.48 -32.33 30.04
N GLU A 158 25.32 -32.35 29.38
CA GLU A 158 25.18 -31.91 27.99
C GLU A 158 24.74 -30.43 27.93
N SER A 159 25.30 -29.68 27.00
CA SER A 159 24.82 -28.33 26.65
C SER A 159 23.76 -28.39 25.55
N GLU A 160 22.90 -27.37 25.44
CA GLU A 160 21.89 -27.29 24.38
C GLU A 160 22.52 -27.39 22.96
N TYR A 161 23.74 -26.87 22.80
CA TYR A 161 24.51 -27.00 21.55
C TYR A 161 24.82 -28.46 21.20
N GLN A 162 25.20 -29.27 22.20
CA GLN A 162 25.47 -30.70 22.00
C GLN A 162 24.20 -31.48 21.65
N VAL A 163 23.05 -31.13 22.24
CA VAL A 163 21.75 -31.69 21.85
C VAL A 163 21.45 -31.40 20.38
N LYS A 164 21.62 -30.14 19.95
CA LYS A 164 21.46 -29.75 18.54
C LYS A 164 22.44 -30.47 17.63
N ARG A 165 23.67 -30.74 18.10
CA ARG A 165 24.65 -31.55 17.37
C ARG A 165 24.18 -33.00 17.20
N ARG A 166 23.61 -33.64 18.24
CA ARG A 166 22.97 -34.97 18.14
C ARG A 166 21.82 -34.97 17.14
N MET A 167 20.92 -33.99 17.24
CA MET A 167 19.80 -33.83 16.31
C MET A 167 20.30 -33.66 14.86
N HIS A 168 21.34 -32.86 14.66
CA HIS A 168 21.92 -32.64 13.34
C HIS A 168 22.58 -33.89 12.77
N HIS A 169 23.21 -34.71 13.62
CA HIS A 169 23.77 -35.99 13.23
C HIS A 169 22.70 -36.92 12.63
N ILE A 170 21.52 -37.00 13.26
CA ILE A 170 20.38 -37.78 12.73
C ILE A 170 19.93 -37.25 11.36
N ILE A 171 19.86 -35.93 11.18
CA ILE A 171 19.47 -35.31 9.90
C ILE A 171 20.47 -35.66 8.79
N ILE A 172 21.77 -35.59 9.08
CA ILE A 172 22.84 -35.91 8.11
C ILE A 172 22.78 -37.40 7.76
N ALA A 173 22.73 -38.28 8.76
CA ALA A 173 22.71 -39.73 8.56
C ALA A 173 21.52 -40.18 7.70
N LEU A 174 20.31 -39.67 7.95
CA LEU A 174 19.14 -39.95 7.11
C LEU A 174 19.28 -39.44 5.67
N ARG A 175 19.95 -38.29 5.49
CA ARG A 175 20.17 -37.69 4.17
C ARG A 175 21.17 -38.49 3.35
N GLU A 176 22.30 -38.86 3.96
CA GLU A 176 23.42 -39.55 3.31
C GLU A 176 23.07 -41.00 2.93
N ASN A 177 22.32 -41.71 3.77
CA ASN A 177 21.90 -43.10 3.50
C ASN A 177 20.71 -43.21 2.53
N GLU A 178 20.20 -42.10 2.02
CA GLU A 178 19.08 -42.03 1.06
C GLU A 178 17.86 -42.90 1.40
N VAL A 179 17.55 -43.11 2.67
CA VAL A 179 16.54 -44.09 3.13
C VAL A 179 15.22 -43.91 2.37
N ARG A 180 14.83 -44.94 1.59
CA ARG A 180 13.59 -44.93 0.81
C ARG A 180 12.48 -45.63 1.55
N LEU A 181 11.32 -44.97 1.62
CA LEU A 181 10.09 -45.54 2.17
C LEU A 181 9.37 -46.42 1.12
N PRO A 182 8.44 -47.30 1.52
CA PRO A 182 7.69 -48.17 0.60
C PRO A 182 6.98 -47.43 -0.56
N GLY A 183 6.69 -46.14 -0.40
CA GLY A 183 6.13 -45.28 -1.47
C GLY A 183 7.16 -44.62 -2.39
N GLY A 184 8.42 -45.07 -2.38
CA GLY A 184 9.51 -44.54 -3.22
C GLY A 184 10.07 -43.18 -2.82
N LYS A 185 9.42 -42.47 -1.89
CA LYS A 185 9.89 -41.19 -1.36
C LYS A 185 11.02 -41.39 -0.36
N ARG A 186 11.99 -40.48 -0.38
CA ARG A 186 13.08 -40.44 0.61
C ARG A 186 12.54 -39.94 1.95
N MET A 187 12.94 -40.61 3.03
CA MET A 187 12.73 -40.15 4.38
C MET A 187 13.57 -38.89 4.62
N TYR A 188 13.04 -37.93 5.39
CA TYR A 188 13.77 -36.75 5.81
C TYR A 188 13.51 -36.44 7.28
N ALA A 189 14.46 -35.78 7.92
CA ALA A 189 14.30 -35.16 9.24
C ALA A 189 14.58 -33.65 9.16
N MET A 190 13.84 -32.86 9.91
CA MET A 190 14.02 -31.41 10.02
C MET A 190 13.67 -30.92 11.41
N TYR A 191 14.23 -29.78 11.83
CA TYR A 191 13.81 -29.12 13.06
C TYR A 191 12.32 -28.73 12.97
N SER A 192 11.61 -28.87 14.10
CA SER A 192 10.27 -28.31 14.26
C SER A 192 10.31 -26.81 14.03
N LYS A 193 9.31 -26.29 13.33
CA LYS A 193 9.19 -24.87 12.99
C LYS A 193 7.99 -24.26 13.70
N SER A 194 8.13 -23.01 14.13
CA SER A 194 7.01 -22.23 14.64
C SER A 194 5.92 -22.04 13.57
N LYS A 195 4.75 -21.53 13.95
CA LYS A 195 3.69 -21.23 12.97
C LYS A 195 4.17 -20.14 12.00
N GLU A 196 4.80 -19.10 12.54
CA GLU A 196 5.37 -17.96 11.82
C GLU A 196 6.47 -18.41 10.86
N GLU A 197 7.38 -19.28 11.31
CA GLU A 197 8.44 -19.85 10.46
C GLU A 197 7.90 -20.74 9.33
N ARG A 198 6.78 -21.43 9.57
CA ARG A 198 6.10 -22.24 8.54
C ARG A 198 5.44 -21.34 7.49
N GLU A 199 4.83 -20.25 7.89
CA GLU A 199 4.26 -19.25 6.99
C GLU A 199 5.35 -18.62 6.11
N ILE A 200 6.49 -18.23 6.70
CA ILE A 200 7.66 -17.74 5.97
C ILE A 200 8.20 -18.80 4.99
N ALA A 201 8.36 -20.05 5.43
CA ALA A 201 8.87 -21.13 4.59
C ALA A 201 7.87 -21.59 3.50
N SER A 202 6.58 -21.33 3.68
CA SER A 202 5.54 -21.58 2.67
C SER A 202 5.62 -20.52 1.57
N MET A 203 5.74 -19.24 1.94
CA MET A 203 5.95 -18.13 1.00
C MET A 203 7.21 -18.32 0.15
N LEU A 204 8.31 -18.79 0.74
CA LEU A 204 9.55 -19.06 0.02
C LEU A 204 9.50 -20.27 -0.93
N ARG A 205 8.57 -21.21 -0.75
CA ARG A 205 8.45 -22.42 -1.59
C ARG A 205 7.48 -22.27 -2.76
N GLY A 206 6.57 -21.30 -2.71
CA GLY A 206 5.61 -21.02 -3.79
C GLY A 206 6.24 -20.65 -5.14
N SER A 207 7.54 -20.40 -5.19
CA SER A 207 8.27 -19.93 -6.37
C SER A 207 9.04 -21.01 -7.16
N ASN A 208 9.18 -22.24 -6.67
CA ASN A 208 10.08 -23.25 -7.26
C ASN A 208 9.40 -24.53 -7.79
N GLY A 209 8.12 -24.46 -8.15
CA GLY A 209 7.36 -25.58 -8.68
C GLY A 209 7.36 -25.71 -10.21
N ARG A 210 8.51 -25.77 -10.89
CA ARG A 210 8.68 -26.40 -12.22
C ARG A 210 10.16 -26.53 -12.59
N SER A 211 10.58 -27.76 -12.82
CA SER A 211 11.91 -28.18 -13.23
C SER A 211 12.29 -27.70 -14.63
N GLY A 212 13.52 -27.22 -14.80
CA GLY A 212 14.29 -27.36 -16.04
C GLY A 212 14.00 -26.37 -17.16
N LYS A 213 14.41 -25.11 -16.98
CA LYS A 213 15.07 -24.21 -17.96
C LYS A 213 15.05 -22.78 -17.39
N LEU A 214 16.23 -22.21 -17.17
CA LEU A 214 16.39 -20.78 -16.87
C LEU A 214 15.82 -19.97 -18.06
N PRO A 215 14.81 -19.12 -17.87
CA PRO A 215 14.49 -18.11 -18.86
C PRO A 215 15.63 -17.09 -18.88
N ARG A 216 16.22 -16.84 -20.05
CA ARG A 216 17.05 -15.65 -20.28
C ARG A 216 16.14 -14.43 -20.15
N SER A 217 16.08 -13.80 -18.97
CA SER A 217 15.45 -12.50 -18.79
C SER A 217 16.47 -11.39 -19.12
N PRO A 218 16.11 -10.37 -19.91
CA PRO A 218 16.93 -9.18 -20.06
C PRO A 218 16.95 -8.42 -18.72
N TRP A 219 18.17 -8.06 -18.30
CA TRP A 219 18.48 -7.33 -17.08
C TRP A 219 17.64 -6.05 -16.98
N THR A 220 16.64 -6.05 -16.11
CA THR A 220 15.92 -4.84 -15.69
C THR A 220 16.52 -4.39 -14.36
N CYS A 221 16.89 -3.12 -14.31
CA CYS A 221 17.41 -2.40 -13.16
C CYS A 221 16.47 -2.59 -11.95
N TRP A 222 17.01 -3.07 -10.84
CA TRP A 222 16.32 -3.13 -9.55
C TRP A 222 16.45 -1.76 -8.90
N THR A 223 15.41 -0.93 -8.99
CA THR A 223 15.27 0.24 -8.12
C THR A 223 14.42 -0.15 -6.92
N TRP A 224 14.87 0.19 -5.70
CA TRP A 224 14.05 0.14 -4.49
C TRP A 224 12.68 0.74 -4.83
N SER A 225 11.61 0.05 -4.46
CA SER A 225 10.25 0.44 -4.79
C SER A 225 9.85 1.71 -4.04
N THR A 226 10.19 2.87 -4.62
CA THR A 226 9.58 4.18 -4.39
C THR A 226 8.92 4.65 -5.69
N PRO A 227 7.74 5.30 -5.66
CA PRO A 227 7.15 5.91 -6.84
C PRO A 227 8.09 6.99 -7.37
N ARG A 228 8.50 6.86 -8.64
CA ARG A 228 9.33 7.86 -9.33
C ARG A 228 8.49 9.11 -9.58
N VAL A 229 8.75 10.18 -8.82
CA VAL A 229 8.20 11.52 -9.09
C VAL A 229 9.37 12.41 -9.51
N GLU A 230 9.52 12.62 -10.81
CA GLU A 230 10.46 13.60 -11.35
C GLU A 230 9.68 14.88 -11.69
N CYS A 231 9.99 15.98 -10.99
CA CYS A 231 9.73 17.34 -11.45
C CYS A 231 11.07 18.07 -11.47
N GLY A 232 11.66 18.20 -12.66
CA GLY A 232 12.88 18.96 -12.88
C GLY A 232 13.11 19.15 -14.38
N VAL A 233 13.22 20.41 -14.79
CA VAL A 233 13.56 20.84 -16.16
C VAL A 233 15.02 20.48 -16.42
N VAL A 234 15.28 19.70 -17.47
CA VAL A 234 16.60 19.49 -18.05
C VAL A 234 16.46 19.75 -19.55
N ASP A 235 17.20 20.72 -20.05
CA ASP A 235 17.26 21.09 -21.47
C ASP A 235 18.01 20.00 -22.27
N ASP A 236 17.51 19.78 -23.50
CA ASP A 236 18.10 19.13 -24.67
C ASP A 236 19.10 17.96 -24.48
N GLU A 237 18.62 16.72 -24.70
CA GLU A 237 19.01 15.82 -25.82
C GLU A 237 18.52 14.37 -25.58
N ASP A 238 18.55 13.57 -26.65
CA ASP A 238 17.81 12.34 -26.91
C ASP A 238 17.86 11.23 -25.81
N VAL A 239 16.70 10.93 -25.24
CA VAL A 239 16.43 9.67 -24.52
C VAL A 239 15.01 9.17 -24.85
N MET A 240 14.87 7.88 -25.18
CA MET A 240 13.57 7.21 -25.32
C MET A 240 12.89 7.10 -23.95
N TRP A 241 11.97 8.02 -23.64
CA TRP A 241 11.15 7.99 -22.43
C TRP A 241 9.82 7.27 -22.67
N GLY A 242 9.61 6.14 -21.99
CA GLY A 242 8.31 5.48 -21.88
C GLY A 242 7.68 5.73 -20.51
N LEU A 243 6.43 6.20 -20.54
CA LEU A 243 5.44 6.29 -19.43
C LEU A 243 5.49 7.56 -18.55
N GLY A 244 4.47 8.41 -18.70
CA GLY A 244 4.12 9.57 -17.86
C GLY A 244 2.64 9.50 -17.41
N SER A 245 2.25 10.33 -16.42
CA SER A 245 1.12 10.11 -15.50
C SER A 245 -0.13 10.99 -15.76
N ALA A 246 -1.31 10.49 -15.34
CA ALA A 246 -2.53 11.29 -15.20
C ALA A 246 -2.73 11.71 -13.72
N TRP A 247 -3.22 12.93 -13.50
CA TRP A 247 -3.48 13.48 -12.15
C TRP A 247 -4.98 13.48 -11.88
N VAL A 248 -5.41 12.81 -10.81
CA VAL A 248 -6.76 12.98 -10.25
C VAL A 248 -6.62 13.94 -9.07
N LEU A 249 -7.29 15.09 -9.14
CA LEU A 249 -7.27 16.06 -8.05
C LEU A 249 -7.96 15.46 -6.82
N PRO A 250 -7.42 15.68 -5.59
CA PRO A 250 -8.00 15.17 -4.36
C PRO A 250 -9.50 15.48 -4.18
N GLY A 251 -9.99 16.61 -4.71
CA GLY A 251 -11.40 16.99 -4.65
C GLY A 251 -12.35 16.11 -5.47
N GLN A 252 -11.92 15.60 -6.62
CA GLN A 252 -12.73 14.68 -7.44
C GLN A 252 -12.78 13.28 -6.81
N LEU A 253 -11.65 12.81 -6.25
CA LEU A 253 -11.60 11.53 -5.55
C LEU A 253 -12.39 11.59 -4.23
N ALA A 254 -12.29 12.68 -3.46
CA ALA A 254 -13.00 12.85 -2.19
C ALA A 254 -14.53 12.87 -2.33
N ARG A 255 -15.07 13.49 -3.41
CA ARG A 255 -16.51 13.54 -3.69
C ARG A 255 -17.07 12.14 -3.99
N GLU A 256 -16.39 11.36 -4.81
CA GLU A 256 -16.82 10.00 -5.19
C GLU A 256 -16.57 8.98 -4.08
N LEU A 257 -15.60 9.25 -3.20
CA LEU A 257 -15.38 8.55 -1.94
C LEU A 257 -16.31 9.04 -0.82
N GLY A 258 -17.35 9.83 -1.10
CA GLY A 258 -18.32 10.25 -0.08
C GLY A 258 -17.71 10.97 1.14
N ILE A 259 -16.53 11.57 0.99
CA ILE A 259 -15.82 12.27 2.06
C ILE A 259 -16.37 13.71 2.10
N SER A 260 -17.08 14.06 3.16
CA SER A 260 -17.48 15.45 3.43
C SER A 260 -16.24 16.31 3.70
N VAL A 261 -15.97 17.29 2.85
CA VAL A 261 -15.04 18.39 3.16
C VAL A 261 -15.87 19.51 3.79
N GLY A 262 -15.80 19.64 5.11
CA GLY A 262 -16.51 20.68 5.86
C GLY A 262 -16.07 22.09 5.42
N ALA A 263 -17.05 22.94 5.11
CA ALA A 263 -16.83 24.34 4.76
C ALA A 263 -16.49 25.17 6.02
N LEU A 264 -15.40 25.94 5.95
CA LEU A 264 -15.05 26.97 6.92
C LEU A 264 -15.76 28.29 6.56
N LYS A 265 -16.53 28.83 7.51
CA LYS A 265 -17.15 30.17 7.44
C LYS A 265 -16.13 31.23 7.81
N GLY A 266 -15.84 32.16 6.90
CA GLY A 266 -15.22 33.45 7.21
C GLY A 266 -16.28 34.55 7.18
N GLY A 267 -16.65 35.09 8.35
CA GLY A 267 -17.51 36.25 8.49
C GLY A 267 -16.71 37.52 8.82
N GLY A 268 -17.18 38.66 8.29
CA GLY A 268 -16.68 40.01 8.57
C GLY A 268 -16.39 40.76 7.25
N GLY A 269 -17.21 41.67 6.72
CA GLY A 269 -18.15 42.58 7.37
C GLY A 269 -17.47 43.91 7.69
N GLY A 270 -17.20 44.73 6.67
CA GLY A 270 -16.61 46.05 6.83
C GLY A 270 -16.76 46.93 5.58
N THR A 271 -17.89 47.62 5.47
CA THR A 271 -18.18 48.65 4.46
C THR A 271 -17.47 49.96 4.77
N ARG A 272 -16.72 50.55 3.82
CA ARG A 272 -16.64 52.01 3.57
C ARG A 272 -16.05 52.32 2.18
N ARG A 273 -16.55 53.41 1.60
CA ARG A 273 -16.52 53.81 0.18
C ARG A 273 -15.19 54.44 -0.27
N SER A 274 -15.00 54.38 -1.59
CA SER A 274 -14.47 55.40 -2.53
C SER A 274 -13.03 55.26 -3.08
N CYS A 275 -12.99 55.54 -4.40
CA CYS A 275 -11.86 55.92 -5.28
C CYS A 275 -11.19 54.81 -6.12
N PHE A 276 -11.59 54.73 -7.40
CA PHE A 276 -10.79 54.24 -8.55
C PHE A 276 -9.57 55.18 -8.81
N PRO A 277 -8.57 54.89 -9.70
CA PRO A 277 -8.44 53.79 -10.68
C PRO A 277 -7.04 53.11 -10.76
N GLY A 278 -6.96 51.97 -11.48
CA GLY A 278 -5.77 51.64 -12.28
C GLY A 278 -4.97 50.41 -11.87
N MET A 279 -5.29 49.25 -12.45
CA MET A 279 -4.26 48.27 -12.81
C MET A 279 -4.66 47.58 -14.11
N LYS A 280 -4.02 48.04 -15.20
CA LYS A 280 -3.99 47.36 -16.48
C LYS A 280 -3.38 45.97 -16.26
N TYR A 281 -4.09 44.91 -16.62
CA TYR A 281 -3.45 43.64 -16.93
C TYR A 281 -2.55 43.87 -18.13
N ARG A 282 -1.26 44.11 -17.87
CA ARG A 282 -0.22 43.93 -18.88
C ARG A 282 -0.12 42.43 -19.09
N ALA A 283 -0.69 41.95 -20.18
CA ALA A 283 -0.36 40.64 -20.72
C ALA A 283 1.13 40.65 -21.07
N GLU A 284 1.95 40.25 -20.10
CA GLU A 284 3.32 39.84 -20.40
C GLU A 284 3.25 38.51 -21.14
N LYS A 285 4.05 38.45 -22.21
CA LYS A 285 4.08 37.44 -23.26
C LYS A 285 4.06 36.00 -22.70
N PRO A 286 3.34 35.05 -23.34
CA PRO A 286 3.45 33.64 -23.00
C PRO A 286 4.78 33.10 -23.52
N GLY A 287 5.85 33.26 -22.73
CA GLY A 287 7.17 32.69 -22.98
C GLY A 287 7.40 31.32 -22.33
N GLY A 288 6.40 30.75 -21.66
CA GLY A 288 6.48 29.42 -21.05
C GLY A 288 5.72 28.39 -21.88
N ASN A 289 6.45 27.56 -22.62
CA ASN A 289 5.92 26.41 -23.37
C ASN A 289 5.24 25.41 -22.40
N ILE A 290 3.91 25.46 -22.25
CA ILE A 290 3.15 24.32 -21.71
C ILE A 290 3.07 23.28 -22.84
N ARG A 291 4.01 22.33 -22.89
CA ARG A 291 4.04 21.27 -23.91
C ARG A 291 3.51 19.94 -23.39
N LYS A 292 2.37 19.53 -23.96
CA LYS A 292 1.87 18.17 -24.28
C LYS A 292 1.86 17.12 -23.15
N LEU A 293 0.65 16.84 -22.64
CA LEU A 293 0.29 15.67 -21.83
C LEU A 293 0.56 14.36 -22.60
N ARG A 294 1.07 13.32 -21.93
CA ARG A 294 1.30 11.97 -22.51
C ARG A 294 1.03 10.86 -21.51
N GLY A 295 0.38 9.79 -21.99
CA GLY A 295 0.33 8.48 -21.34
C GLY A 295 -0.59 8.38 -20.13
N GLY A 296 -1.16 7.20 -19.93
CA GLY A 296 -1.89 6.84 -18.71
C GLY A 296 -0.94 6.28 -17.65
N GLY A 297 -1.01 6.83 -16.44
CA GLY A 297 -0.34 6.30 -15.26
C GLY A 297 -1.19 6.60 -14.03
N VAL A 298 -1.25 5.67 -13.08
CA VAL A 298 -2.00 5.85 -11.83
C VAL A 298 -1.05 6.46 -10.81
N SER A 299 -1.22 7.73 -10.48
CA SER A 299 -0.62 8.37 -9.32
C SER A 299 -1.70 8.56 -8.26
N HIS A 300 -1.37 8.29 -7.00
CA HIS A 300 -2.30 8.46 -5.89
C HIS A 300 -1.64 9.22 -4.75
N ILE A 301 -2.45 9.93 -3.97
CA ILE A 301 -2.05 10.56 -2.71
C ILE A 301 -3.03 10.01 -1.67
N GLY A 302 -2.54 9.21 -0.71
CA GLY A 302 -3.35 8.69 0.40
C GLY A 302 -3.12 7.21 0.77
N ASN A 303 -3.82 6.79 1.82
CA ASN A 303 -3.74 5.44 2.40
C ASN A 303 -4.58 4.45 1.57
N LEU A 304 -4.00 3.93 0.49
CA LEU A 304 -4.66 2.98 -0.41
C LEU A 304 -3.95 1.62 -0.39
N ILE A 305 -4.73 0.54 -0.35
CA ILE A 305 -4.28 -0.83 -0.61
C ILE A 305 -4.47 -1.10 -2.10
N MET A 306 -3.39 -1.41 -2.81
CA MET A 306 -3.41 -1.66 -4.24
C MET A 306 -3.23 -3.15 -4.56
N ARG A 307 -4.10 -3.69 -5.41
CA ARG A 307 -3.93 -5.02 -6.01
C ARG A 307 -3.86 -4.92 -7.54
N LYS A 308 -2.71 -5.25 -8.10
CA LYS A 308 -2.49 -5.29 -9.55
C LYS A 308 -3.01 -6.58 -10.18
N ARG A 309 -3.59 -6.48 -11.36
CA ARG A 309 -3.92 -7.57 -12.28
C ARG A 309 -3.40 -7.21 -13.67
N SER A 310 -2.39 -7.93 -14.14
CA SER A 310 -1.83 -7.71 -15.48
C SER A 310 -2.82 -8.16 -16.57
N ALA A 311 -2.78 -7.48 -17.72
CA ALA A 311 -3.44 -7.87 -18.96
C ALA A 311 -2.42 -7.78 -20.12
N GLY A 312 -2.68 -8.39 -21.28
CA GLY A 312 -1.73 -8.40 -22.39
C GLY A 312 -1.27 -7.01 -22.85
N ARG A 313 -2.19 -6.03 -22.88
CA ARG A 313 -1.93 -4.64 -23.28
C ARG A 313 -2.20 -3.61 -22.19
N GLY A 314 -1.90 -3.94 -20.94
CA GLY A 314 -2.10 -3.00 -19.84
C GLY A 314 -2.09 -3.62 -18.46
N SER A 315 -2.69 -2.93 -17.51
CA SER A 315 -2.90 -3.44 -16.15
C SER A 315 -4.14 -2.83 -15.54
N TRP A 316 -4.81 -3.63 -14.71
CA TRP A 316 -5.89 -3.21 -13.84
C TRP A 316 -5.38 -3.15 -12.40
N PHE A 317 -5.85 -2.17 -11.64
CA PHE A 317 -5.51 -1.96 -10.25
C PHE A 317 -6.80 -1.84 -9.45
N ARG A 318 -7.03 -2.72 -8.49
CA ARG A 318 -8.06 -2.53 -7.48
C ARG A 318 -7.45 -1.69 -6.37
N LEU A 319 -7.93 -0.47 -6.22
CA LEU A 319 -7.53 0.43 -5.15
C LEU A 319 -8.61 0.36 -4.07
N ARG A 320 -8.21 0.09 -2.83
CA ARG A 320 -9.07 0.12 -1.65
C ARG A 320 -8.58 1.19 -0.69
N HIS A 321 -9.39 2.18 -0.39
CA HIS A 321 -9.11 3.15 0.66
C HIS A 321 -9.17 2.48 2.03
N VAL A 322 -8.38 2.95 2.99
CA VAL A 322 -8.42 2.43 4.38
C VAL A 322 -9.81 2.53 5.03
N HIS A 323 -10.68 3.42 4.55
CA HIS A 323 -12.08 3.51 4.96
C HIS A 323 -13.04 2.56 4.20
N GLY A 324 -12.50 1.55 3.51
CA GLY A 324 -13.27 0.46 2.92
C GLY A 324 -13.79 0.69 1.49
N GLN A 325 -13.69 1.90 0.96
CA GLN A 325 -14.13 2.21 -0.40
C GLN A 325 -13.17 1.69 -1.46
N GLU A 326 -13.70 1.32 -2.61
CA GLU A 326 -12.91 0.67 -3.65
C GLU A 326 -13.23 1.17 -5.05
N ILE A 327 -12.20 1.20 -5.89
CA ILE A 327 -12.29 1.56 -7.31
C ILE A 327 -11.36 0.66 -8.12
N TRP A 328 -11.77 0.35 -9.34
CA TRP A 328 -10.87 -0.23 -10.35
C TRP A 328 -10.29 0.86 -11.23
N VAL A 329 -8.96 0.89 -11.32
CA VAL A 329 -8.24 1.79 -12.22
C VAL A 329 -7.50 0.97 -13.27
N GLY A 330 -7.78 1.22 -14.55
CA GLY A 330 -7.13 0.58 -15.68
C GLY A 330 -6.15 1.51 -16.39
N VAL A 331 -5.06 0.95 -16.92
CA VAL A 331 -4.17 1.62 -17.86
C VAL A 331 -3.90 0.68 -19.02
N ALA A 332 -4.16 1.13 -20.24
CA ALA A 332 -3.91 0.36 -21.47
C ALA A 332 -3.08 1.14 -22.49
N HIS A 333 -2.27 0.41 -23.25
CA HIS A 333 -1.54 0.94 -24.41
C HIS A 333 -1.56 -0.09 -25.53
N PHE A 334 -2.39 0.16 -26.55
CA PHE A 334 -2.61 -0.76 -27.66
C PHE A 334 -1.52 -0.66 -28.72
N THR A 335 -1.33 -1.69 -29.54
CA THR A 335 -0.21 -1.72 -30.49
C THR A 335 -0.38 -0.68 -31.61
N PRO A 336 0.60 0.23 -31.82
CA PRO A 336 0.57 1.15 -32.94
C PRO A 336 0.63 0.40 -34.28
N GLY A 337 -0.23 0.78 -35.23
CA GLY A 337 -0.20 0.19 -36.58
C GLY A 337 -0.70 -1.25 -36.68
N SER A 338 -1.32 -1.81 -35.64
CA SER A 338 -1.96 -3.14 -35.67
C SER A 338 -2.99 -3.28 -36.79
N THR A 339 -3.35 -4.51 -37.18
CA THR A 339 -4.55 -4.71 -38.02
C THR A 339 -5.81 -4.49 -37.17
N GLN A 340 -6.98 -4.28 -37.79
CA GLN A 340 -8.22 -4.15 -37.03
C GLN A 340 -8.52 -5.41 -36.18
N PRO A 341 -8.41 -6.65 -36.71
CA PRO A 341 -8.62 -7.86 -35.89
C PRO A 341 -7.63 -8.00 -34.72
N GLN A 342 -6.37 -7.58 -34.90
CA GLN A 342 -5.40 -7.60 -33.82
C GLN A 342 -5.76 -6.57 -32.74
N HIS A 343 -6.15 -5.36 -33.14
CA HIS A 343 -6.58 -4.32 -32.19
C HIS A 343 -7.81 -4.76 -31.40
N ALA A 344 -8.81 -5.33 -32.08
CA ALA A 344 -9.98 -5.95 -31.48
C ALA A 344 -9.63 -7.01 -30.43
N ALA A 345 -8.70 -7.92 -30.76
CA ALA A 345 -8.24 -8.95 -29.83
C ALA A 345 -7.55 -8.34 -28.60
N GLU A 346 -6.69 -7.33 -28.79
CA GLU A 346 -6.00 -6.64 -27.71
C GLU A 346 -6.98 -5.89 -26.78
N VAL A 347 -7.99 -5.21 -27.36
CA VAL A 347 -9.06 -4.53 -26.61
C VAL A 347 -9.87 -5.54 -25.79
N ASN A 348 -10.32 -6.63 -26.43
CA ASN A 348 -11.10 -7.67 -25.76
C ASN A 348 -10.31 -8.34 -24.64
N GLU A 349 -9.05 -8.68 -24.85
CA GLU A 349 -8.18 -9.26 -23.82
C GLU A 349 -8.03 -8.29 -22.62
N PHE A 350 -7.78 -7.01 -22.89
CA PHE A 350 -7.65 -6.00 -21.83
C PHE A 350 -8.96 -5.84 -21.03
N LEU A 351 -10.10 -5.71 -21.71
CA LEU A 351 -11.41 -5.53 -21.08
C LEU A 351 -11.90 -6.79 -20.34
N GLN A 352 -11.55 -7.99 -20.81
CA GLN A 352 -11.78 -9.25 -20.06
C GLN A 352 -10.95 -9.33 -18.78
N GLY A 353 -9.83 -8.59 -18.72
CA GLY A 353 -9.02 -8.42 -17.51
C GLY A 353 -9.76 -7.73 -16.35
N LEU A 354 -10.78 -6.91 -16.64
CA LEU A 354 -11.65 -6.31 -15.63
C LEU A 354 -12.64 -7.35 -15.09
N PRO A 355 -12.60 -7.72 -13.79
CA PRO A 355 -13.60 -8.62 -13.22
C PRO A 355 -15.01 -8.07 -13.38
N SER A 356 -16.01 -8.94 -13.48
CA SER A 356 -17.41 -8.56 -13.29
C SER A 356 -17.55 -7.96 -11.89
N THR A 357 -17.70 -6.64 -11.84
CA THR A 357 -17.70 -5.86 -10.60
C THR A 357 -18.85 -4.88 -10.64
N HIS A 358 -19.39 -4.50 -9.47
CA HIS A 358 -20.32 -3.37 -9.30
C HIS A 358 -19.57 -2.09 -8.87
N LEU A 359 -18.27 -2.19 -8.59
CA LEU A 359 -17.45 -1.07 -8.15
C LEU A 359 -17.30 0.00 -9.26
N PRO A 360 -17.00 1.26 -8.89
CA PRO A 360 -16.56 2.29 -9.82
C PRO A 360 -15.33 1.84 -10.63
N VAL A 361 -15.26 2.28 -11.88
CA VAL A 361 -14.16 1.97 -12.80
C VAL A 361 -13.71 3.24 -13.50
N MET A 362 -12.40 3.47 -13.53
CA MET A 362 -11.77 4.50 -14.35
C MET A 362 -10.66 3.85 -15.17
N VAL A 363 -10.50 4.22 -16.44
CA VAL A 363 -9.42 3.67 -17.27
C VAL A 363 -8.87 4.73 -18.21
N GLY A 364 -7.54 4.85 -18.25
CA GLY A 364 -6.83 5.63 -19.26
C GLY A 364 -6.26 4.71 -20.34
N CYS A 365 -6.57 4.98 -21.60
CA CYS A 365 -6.14 4.17 -22.74
C CYS A 365 -5.42 5.04 -23.78
N ASP A 366 -4.22 4.62 -24.20
CA ASP A 366 -3.67 5.01 -25.50
C ASP A 366 -4.23 4.04 -26.56
N VAL A 367 -5.25 4.48 -27.29
CA VAL A 367 -5.97 3.69 -28.29
C VAL A 367 -5.11 3.46 -29.54
N ASN A 368 -4.08 4.29 -29.75
CA ASN A 368 -3.26 4.30 -30.97
C ASN A 368 -4.08 4.39 -32.27
N ALA A 369 -5.29 4.98 -32.18
CA ALA A 369 -6.20 5.25 -33.27
C ALA A 369 -6.90 6.60 -33.03
N GLN A 370 -7.24 7.33 -34.09
CA GLN A 370 -7.79 8.68 -33.97
C GLN A 370 -9.18 8.66 -33.35
N VAL A 371 -9.38 9.49 -32.34
CA VAL A 371 -10.66 9.74 -31.68
C VAL A 371 -11.05 11.18 -31.99
N ASP A 372 -12.30 11.39 -32.38
CA ASP A 372 -12.87 12.72 -32.53
C ASP A 372 -13.95 12.95 -31.46
N TRP A 373 -14.31 14.19 -31.22
CA TRP A 373 -15.28 14.57 -30.19
C TRP A 373 -16.37 15.44 -30.83
N VAL A 374 -17.56 14.86 -31.01
CA VAL A 374 -18.70 15.51 -31.67
C VAL A 374 -19.77 15.83 -30.62
N GLY A 375 -20.31 17.05 -30.62
CA GLY A 375 -21.40 17.44 -29.72
C GLY A 375 -21.00 18.46 -28.64
N GLY A 376 -22.00 18.81 -27.81
CA GLY A 376 -22.23 20.14 -27.23
C GLY A 376 -21.29 20.65 -26.13
N GLU A 377 -21.81 21.64 -25.39
CA GLU A 377 -21.15 22.29 -24.26
C GLU A 377 -20.72 21.26 -23.20
N LEU A 378 -19.66 21.61 -22.47
CA LEU A 378 -18.75 20.87 -21.57
C LEU A 378 -19.01 19.36 -21.31
N ASP A 379 -20.22 18.92 -20.98
CA ASP A 379 -20.53 17.56 -20.53
C ASP A 379 -21.21 16.63 -21.56
N SER A 380 -21.52 17.13 -22.77
CA SER A 380 -22.34 16.39 -23.75
C SER A 380 -21.61 15.91 -25.01
N ALA A 381 -20.28 16.02 -25.06
CA ALA A 381 -19.51 15.58 -26.23
C ALA A 381 -19.38 14.06 -26.29
N LEU A 382 -19.73 13.50 -27.44
CA LEU A 382 -19.63 12.08 -27.75
C LEU A 382 -18.29 11.80 -28.43
N ALA A 383 -17.56 10.82 -27.93
CA ALA A 383 -16.39 10.29 -28.64
C ALA A 383 -16.87 9.57 -29.90
N VAL A 384 -16.32 9.94 -31.06
CA VAL A 384 -16.61 9.31 -32.35
C VAL A 384 -15.31 8.71 -32.90
N GLY A 385 -15.37 7.43 -33.26
CA GLY A 385 -14.25 6.76 -33.92
C GLY A 385 -14.19 7.13 -35.39
N LEU A 386 -13.07 7.73 -35.83
CA LEU A 386 -12.85 8.03 -37.26
C LEU A 386 -12.40 6.81 -38.08
N ASN A 387 -12.24 5.65 -37.45
CA ASN A 387 -11.91 4.39 -38.11
C ASN A 387 -12.51 3.20 -37.33
N GLY A 388 -12.48 2.01 -37.96
CA GLY A 388 -13.04 0.79 -37.39
C GLY A 388 -12.46 0.41 -36.02
N LYS A 389 -11.18 0.71 -35.75
CA LYS A 389 -10.54 0.40 -34.46
C LYS A 389 -11.09 1.22 -33.30
N THR A 390 -11.21 2.53 -33.49
CA THR A 390 -11.75 3.41 -32.45
C THR A 390 -13.23 3.13 -32.22
N ALA A 391 -14.00 2.89 -33.30
CA ALA A 391 -15.41 2.54 -33.19
C ALA A 391 -15.62 1.22 -32.42
N GLU A 392 -14.81 0.21 -32.72
CA GLU A 392 -14.84 -1.08 -32.03
C GLU A 392 -14.40 -0.96 -30.56
N PHE A 393 -13.36 -0.17 -30.27
CA PHE A 393 -12.94 0.12 -28.90
C PHE A 393 -14.05 0.80 -28.07
N LEU A 394 -14.70 1.83 -28.63
CA LEU A 394 -15.79 2.54 -27.97
C LEU A 394 -17.01 1.63 -27.77
N SER A 395 -17.34 0.78 -28.75
CA SER A 395 -18.42 -0.21 -28.64
C SER A 395 -18.12 -1.24 -27.53
N ALA A 396 -16.91 -1.81 -27.51
CA ALA A 396 -16.50 -2.77 -26.49
C ALA A 396 -16.45 -2.16 -25.08
N ALA A 397 -16.08 -0.88 -24.96
CA ALA A 397 -16.15 -0.13 -23.71
C ALA A 397 -17.61 0.08 -23.26
N GLN A 398 -18.50 0.43 -24.18
CA GLN A 398 -19.93 0.64 -23.91
C GLN A 398 -20.62 -0.65 -23.46
N GLU A 399 -20.28 -1.80 -24.04
CA GLU A 399 -20.75 -3.13 -23.59
C GLU A 399 -20.38 -3.43 -22.13
N ARG A 400 -19.31 -2.79 -21.62
CA ARG A 400 -18.89 -2.87 -20.21
C ARG A 400 -19.44 -1.74 -19.34
N ALA A 401 -20.43 -1.01 -19.85
CA ALA A 401 -21.04 0.17 -19.22
C ALA A 401 -20.02 1.29 -18.91
N MET A 402 -18.91 1.35 -19.66
CA MET A 402 -17.96 2.46 -19.57
C MET A 402 -18.27 3.50 -20.64
N ALA A 403 -18.32 4.76 -20.24
CA ALA A 403 -18.50 5.91 -21.12
C ALA A 403 -17.19 6.71 -21.22
N PRO A 404 -16.82 7.22 -22.41
CA PRO A 404 -15.69 8.13 -22.56
C PRO A 404 -15.95 9.46 -21.85
N ILE A 405 -14.92 9.98 -21.19
CA ILE A 405 -14.94 11.30 -20.54
C ILE A 405 -14.41 12.32 -21.55
N PRO A 406 -15.21 13.31 -21.97
CA PRO A 406 -14.74 14.30 -22.93
C PRO A 406 -13.66 15.20 -22.33
N PRO A 407 -12.61 15.55 -23.10
CA PRO A 407 -11.66 16.58 -22.68
C PRO A 407 -12.34 17.94 -22.73
N LEU A 408 -11.71 18.94 -22.09
CA LEU A 408 -12.17 20.32 -22.13
C LEU A 408 -12.32 20.79 -23.59
N VAL A 409 -13.26 21.70 -23.86
CA VAL A 409 -13.56 22.17 -25.23
C VAL A 409 -12.29 22.63 -25.97
N GLY A 410 -11.41 23.39 -25.30
CA GLY A 410 -10.14 23.84 -25.87
C GLY A 410 -9.06 22.76 -26.06
N GLN A 411 -9.28 21.55 -25.53
CA GLN A 411 -8.38 20.40 -25.62
C GLN A 411 -8.82 19.37 -26.66
N ARG A 412 -10.09 19.41 -27.14
CA ARG A 412 -10.64 18.41 -28.08
C ARG A 412 -9.82 18.31 -29.37
N GLY A 413 -9.34 19.44 -29.90
CA GLY A 413 -8.48 19.49 -31.09
C GLY A 413 -6.97 19.35 -30.84
N LEU A 414 -6.53 19.25 -29.58
CA LEU A 414 -5.11 19.15 -29.27
C LEU A 414 -4.65 17.70 -29.45
N PRO A 415 -3.62 17.45 -30.28
CA PRO A 415 -3.13 16.10 -30.49
C PRO A 415 -2.41 15.59 -29.24
N THR A 416 -2.77 14.40 -28.80
CA THR A 416 -2.10 13.72 -27.69
C THR A 416 -0.91 12.87 -28.17
N SER A 417 -0.84 12.59 -29.48
CA SER A 417 0.30 11.93 -30.13
C SER A 417 1.35 12.93 -30.67
N ARG A 418 2.63 12.51 -30.72
CA ARG A 418 3.65 13.20 -31.52
C ARG A 418 3.46 12.90 -33.02
N PRO A 419 3.74 13.86 -33.93
CA PRO A 419 3.91 13.52 -35.34
C PRO A 419 5.07 12.54 -35.50
N ARG A 420 4.84 11.41 -36.19
CA ARG A 420 5.91 10.45 -36.51
C ARG A 420 6.65 10.80 -37.81
N GLN A 421 6.13 11.76 -38.57
CA GLN A 421 6.68 12.21 -39.85
C GLN A 421 6.72 13.74 -39.85
N ALA A 422 7.79 14.31 -40.38
CA ALA A 422 7.91 15.75 -40.57
C ALA A 422 6.74 16.25 -41.46
N GLY A 423 6.09 17.35 -41.05
CA GLY A 423 4.97 17.93 -41.79
C GLY A 423 3.59 17.29 -41.54
N ARG A 424 3.46 16.28 -40.66
CA ARG A 424 2.15 15.79 -40.20
C ARG A 424 1.76 16.42 -38.87
N GLU A 425 0.46 16.64 -38.66
CA GLU A 425 -0.08 16.97 -37.35
C GLU A 425 -0.20 15.70 -36.50
N GLY A 426 -0.11 15.86 -35.17
CA GLY A 426 -0.40 14.76 -34.27
C GLY A 426 -1.90 14.40 -34.29
N LYS A 427 -2.28 13.32 -33.61
CA LYS A 427 -3.68 12.90 -33.49
C LYS A 427 -4.07 12.81 -32.02
N HIS A 428 -5.35 13.00 -31.73
CA HIS A 428 -5.92 12.65 -30.43
C HIS A 428 -6.10 11.13 -30.41
N ILE A 429 -5.32 10.44 -29.57
CA ILE A 429 -5.32 8.96 -29.48
C ILE A 429 -5.54 8.44 -28.06
N ASP A 430 -5.47 9.32 -27.06
CA ASP A 430 -5.74 8.98 -25.67
C ASP A 430 -7.23 9.15 -25.34
N VAL A 431 -7.80 8.19 -24.63
CA VAL A 431 -9.19 8.23 -24.15
C VAL A 431 -9.22 7.85 -22.68
N VAL A 432 -9.97 8.60 -21.89
CA VAL A 432 -10.33 8.20 -20.52
C VAL A 432 -11.75 7.68 -20.54
N LEU A 433 -12.00 6.49 -20.01
CA LEU A 433 -13.33 5.93 -19.82
C LEU A 433 -13.66 5.85 -18.32
N SER A 434 -14.95 5.93 -18.00
CA SER A 434 -15.44 5.66 -16.65
C SER A 434 -16.73 4.84 -16.66
N ALA A 435 -16.91 3.99 -15.66
CA ALA A 435 -18.18 3.37 -15.35
C ALA A 435 -18.53 3.63 -13.89
N ARG A 436 -19.79 4.03 -13.64
CA ARG A 436 -20.32 4.24 -12.29
C ARG A 436 -19.55 5.28 -11.48
N ILE A 437 -18.99 6.27 -12.19
CA ILE A 437 -18.38 7.48 -11.64
C ILE A 437 -19.21 8.64 -12.17
N ARG A 438 -19.59 9.58 -11.32
CA ARG A 438 -20.26 10.80 -11.79
C ARG A 438 -19.20 11.81 -12.23
N THR A 439 -19.09 12.03 -13.53
CA THR A 439 -18.28 13.13 -14.07
C THR A 439 -19.10 14.41 -14.04
N GLY A 440 -18.62 15.43 -13.34
CA GLY A 440 -19.22 16.75 -13.36
C GLY A 440 -18.17 17.80 -13.02
N GLU A 441 -18.41 19.04 -13.45
CA GLU A 441 -17.58 20.17 -13.07
C GLU A 441 -17.53 20.28 -11.54
N VAL A 442 -16.34 20.49 -10.99
CA VAL A 442 -16.20 20.82 -9.57
C VAL A 442 -16.59 22.28 -9.42
N ILE A 443 -17.88 22.58 -9.55
CA ILE A 443 -18.43 23.83 -9.05
C ILE A 443 -18.32 23.74 -7.54
N GLN A 444 -17.37 24.47 -6.98
CA GLN A 444 -17.29 24.70 -5.55
C GLN A 444 -18.44 25.66 -5.21
N GLU A 445 -19.68 25.15 -5.17
CA GLU A 445 -20.83 25.95 -4.76
C GLU A 445 -20.63 26.36 -3.30
N VAL A 446 -20.27 27.64 -3.12
CA VAL A 446 -20.39 28.31 -1.83
C VAL A 446 -21.88 28.50 -1.57
N THR A 447 -22.53 27.50 -0.98
CA THR A 447 -23.94 27.61 -0.62
C THR A 447 -24.09 28.64 0.50
N GLN A 448 -24.57 29.84 0.17
CA GLN A 448 -25.09 30.79 1.15
C GLN A 448 -26.36 30.18 1.76
N GLY A 449 -26.34 29.94 3.07
CA GLY A 449 -27.39 29.19 3.76
C GLY A 449 -28.74 29.91 3.81
N SER A 450 -29.78 29.23 3.34
CA SER A 450 -31.18 29.52 3.68
C SER A 450 -31.55 28.76 4.95
N LYS A 451 -32.04 29.49 5.95
CA LYS A 451 -32.60 28.96 7.21
C LYS A 451 -33.84 28.12 6.94
N ALA A 452 -33.87 26.89 7.44
CA ALA A 452 -35.13 26.18 7.70
C ALA A 452 -35.08 25.48 9.06
N ARG A 453 -36.15 25.68 9.82
CA ARG A 453 -36.42 25.13 11.15
C ARG A 453 -36.85 23.66 11.03
N GLY A 454 -36.49 22.87 12.04
CA GLY A 454 -37.46 21.99 12.70
C GLY A 454 -37.43 20.50 12.39
N HIS A 455 -37.31 19.75 13.49
CA HIS A 455 -37.77 18.38 13.76
C HIS A 455 -36.80 17.22 13.50
N SER A 456 -36.29 16.74 14.63
CA SER A 456 -35.56 15.51 14.90
C SER A 456 -36.43 14.27 14.70
N ASN A 457 -35.84 13.22 14.12
CA ASN A 457 -36.01 11.84 14.58
C ASN A 457 -34.69 11.11 14.31
N VAL A 458 -33.95 10.84 15.39
CA VAL A 458 -32.72 10.06 15.38
C VAL A 458 -33.11 8.62 15.69
N VAL A 459 -32.87 7.71 14.75
CA VAL A 459 -32.84 6.27 14.99
C VAL A 459 -31.38 5.86 15.12
N ASP A 460 -31.11 5.15 16.19
CA ASP A 460 -29.82 4.67 16.69
C ASP A 460 -29.28 3.53 15.80
N ASP A 461 -28.02 3.64 15.32
CA ASP A 461 -27.39 2.70 14.38
C ASP A 461 -26.03 2.21 14.96
N GLY A 462 -26.05 1.81 16.23
CA GLY A 462 -24.86 1.44 17.03
C GLY A 462 -24.12 0.17 16.61
N GLU A 463 -24.75 -0.78 15.92
CA GLU A 463 -24.14 -2.09 15.62
C GLU A 463 -23.08 -2.07 14.49
N LYS A 464 -23.15 -1.11 13.55
CA LYS A 464 -22.20 -1.07 12.42
C LYS A 464 -20.82 -0.53 12.79
N HIS A 465 -20.70 0.10 13.96
CA HIS A 465 -19.46 0.73 14.40
C HIS A 465 -18.49 -0.27 15.05
N GLU A 466 -18.99 -1.38 15.61
CA GLU A 466 -18.18 -2.41 16.28
C GLU A 466 -17.42 -3.29 15.26
N GLU A 467 -18.05 -3.64 14.14
CA GLU A 467 -17.46 -4.50 13.10
C GLU A 467 -16.31 -3.81 12.34
N ALA A 468 -16.40 -2.48 12.16
CA ALA A 468 -15.35 -1.68 11.54
C ALA A 468 -14.09 -1.52 12.44
N VAL A 469 -14.28 -1.56 13.76
CA VAL A 469 -13.20 -1.42 14.75
C VAL A 469 -12.44 -2.74 14.91
N GLU A 470 -13.12 -3.90 14.89
CA GLU A 470 -12.44 -5.21 14.83
C GLU A 470 -11.61 -5.39 13.55
N ALA A 471 -12.11 -4.93 12.40
CA ALA A 471 -11.38 -5.01 11.12
C ALA A 471 -10.10 -4.16 11.10
N ALA A 472 -10.09 -3.02 11.79
CA ALA A 472 -8.91 -2.15 11.93
C ALA A 472 -7.84 -2.73 12.86
N MET A 473 -8.25 -3.45 13.92
CA MET A 473 -7.33 -4.06 14.89
C MET A 473 -6.60 -5.30 14.35
N GLY A 474 -7.12 -5.96 13.30
CA GLY A 474 -6.44 -7.06 12.61
C GLY A 474 -5.26 -6.65 11.71
N ALA A 475 -5.10 -5.36 11.40
CA ALA A 475 -4.07 -4.85 10.51
C ALA A 475 -2.76 -4.50 11.25
N GLY A 476 -2.08 -5.51 11.83
CA GLY A 476 -0.79 -5.33 12.51
C GLY A 476 0.31 -4.69 11.64
N LYS A 477 1.37 -4.12 12.26
CA LYS A 477 2.61 -3.49 11.71
C LYS A 477 2.49 -2.47 10.55
N GLY A 478 1.67 -2.71 9.53
CA GLY A 478 1.42 -1.81 8.40
C GLY A 478 0.72 -0.52 8.80
N ALA A 479 -0.22 -0.56 9.76
CA ALA A 479 -0.87 0.65 10.29
C ALA A 479 0.13 1.57 11.02
N LEU A 480 1.05 0.99 11.78
CA LEU A 480 2.12 1.72 12.46
C LEU A 480 3.07 2.38 11.46
N LEU A 481 3.50 1.66 10.43
CA LEU A 481 4.37 2.19 9.36
C LEU A 481 3.66 3.31 8.56
N GLY A 482 2.37 3.17 8.28
CA GLY A 482 1.55 4.21 7.64
C GLY A 482 1.44 5.49 8.47
N PHE A 483 1.28 5.35 9.79
CA PHE A 483 1.30 6.48 10.72
C PHE A 483 2.65 7.22 10.73
N TYR A 484 3.76 6.48 10.80
CA TYR A 484 5.12 7.04 10.69
C TYR A 484 5.34 7.78 9.37
N ASN A 485 4.88 7.20 8.26
CA ASN A 485 5.01 7.80 6.93
C ASN A 485 4.19 9.08 6.80
N GLY A 486 2.96 9.14 7.31
CA GLY A 486 2.15 10.37 7.28
C GLY A 486 2.72 11.52 8.13
N ILE A 487 3.26 11.19 9.31
CA ILE A 487 4.00 12.14 10.17
C ILE A 487 5.20 12.71 9.41
N PHE A 488 6.00 11.83 8.81
CA PHE A 488 7.21 12.23 8.10
C PHE A 488 6.90 13.02 6.84
N GLU A 489 5.98 12.55 6.02
CA GLU A 489 5.55 13.23 4.80
C GLU A 489 5.06 14.65 5.10
N SER A 490 4.33 14.85 6.20
CA SER A 490 3.94 16.20 6.67
C SER A 490 5.16 17.08 7.02
N VAL A 491 6.09 16.62 7.85
CA VAL A 491 7.31 17.36 8.23
C VAL A 491 8.18 17.66 7.01
N PHE A 492 8.33 16.66 6.14
CA PHE A 492 9.27 16.69 5.03
C PHE A 492 8.75 17.52 3.87
N ASN A 493 7.48 17.35 3.50
CA ASN A 493 6.84 18.20 2.51
C ASN A 493 6.83 19.66 2.97
N ARG A 494 6.72 19.97 4.27
CA ARG A 494 6.83 21.36 4.78
C ARG A 494 8.22 21.96 4.57
N MET A 495 9.26 21.21 4.91
CA MET A 495 10.65 21.65 4.76
C MET A 495 11.04 21.77 3.27
N LEU A 496 10.56 20.86 2.42
CA LEU A 496 10.72 20.94 0.97
C LEU A 496 9.86 22.04 0.34
N LEU A 497 8.63 22.28 0.80
CA LEU A 497 7.79 23.39 0.34
C LEU A 497 8.39 24.74 0.74
N ALA A 498 9.04 24.83 1.90
CA ALA A 498 9.84 26.00 2.26
C ALA A 498 11.02 26.25 1.29
N ARG A 499 11.49 25.23 0.55
CA ARG A 499 12.43 25.40 -0.56
C ARG A 499 11.78 26.10 -1.76
N THR A 500 10.49 25.83 -2.00
CA THR A 500 9.71 26.46 -3.08
C THR A 500 9.08 27.80 -2.70
N LEU A 501 9.03 28.13 -1.40
CA LEU A 501 8.56 29.41 -0.87
C LEU A 501 9.72 30.17 -0.20
N PRO A 502 10.70 30.68 -0.97
CA PRO A 502 11.99 31.17 -0.49
C PRO A 502 11.95 32.43 0.40
N TYR A 503 10.79 32.84 0.92
CA TYR A 503 10.62 34.07 1.69
C TYR A 503 9.81 33.92 2.97
N ILE A 504 9.37 32.71 3.34
CA ILE A 504 8.59 32.52 4.56
C ILE A 504 9.54 32.35 5.75
N GLY A 505 9.46 33.29 6.69
CA GLY A 505 10.07 33.17 8.00
C GLY A 505 9.39 32.06 8.79
N VAL A 506 10.15 31.03 9.16
CA VAL A 506 9.64 29.88 9.91
C VAL A 506 10.45 29.77 11.19
N VAL A 507 9.76 29.64 12.31
CA VAL A 507 10.34 29.34 13.61
C VAL A 507 9.77 28.01 14.07
N ALA A 508 10.63 27.08 14.44
CA ALA A 508 10.23 25.74 14.89
C ALA A 508 10.91 25.40 16.21
N ALA A 509 10.17 24.85 17.17
CA ALA A 509 10.72 24.34 18.42
C ALA A 509 10.61 22.82 18.44
N LYS A 510 11.75 22.15 18.66
CA LYS A 510 11.76 20.78 19.15
C LYS A 510 11.41 20.82 20.63
N ILE A 511 10.40 20.06 20.98
CA ILE A 511 9.85 19.93 22.33
C ILE A 511 10.15 18.53 22.85
N ASP A 512 10.51 18.44 24.13
CA ASP A 512 10.72 17.20 24.88
C ASP A 512 9.88 17.31 26.16
N ILE A 513 9.07 16.29 26.43
CA ILE A 513 8.24 16.24 27.65
C ILE A 513 9.03 15.52 28.74
N THR A 514 9.24 16.17 29.88
CA THR A 514 9.99 15.61 31.01
C THR A 514 9.31 14.36 31.52
N LYS A 515 9.98 13.21 31.39
CA LYS A 515 9.52 11.92 31.91
C LYS A 515 8.05 11.67 31.60
N ALA A 516 7.67 11.86 30.34
CA ALA A 516 6.28 11.84 29.87
C ALA A 516 5.46 10.68 30.47
N TYR A 517 6.03 9.48 30.51
CA TYR A 517 5.36 8.27 31.02
C TYR A 517 5.25 8.20 32.56
N ASP A 518 6.19 8.83 33.28
CA ASP A 518 6.24 8.78 34.74
C ASP A 518 5.36 9.88 35.38
N MET A 519 5.16 11.00 34.68
CA MET A 519 4.51 12.20 35.23
C MET A 519 3.04 12.36 34.84
N VAL A 520 2.47 11.47 34.01
CA VAL A 520 1.05 11.51 33.65
C VAL A 520 0.19 11.22 34.88
N ASN A 521 -0.68 12.17 35.23
CA ASN A 521 -1.77 11.99 36.19
C ASN A 521 -2.84 11.09 35.58
N ARG A 522 -2.59 9.78 35.68
CA ARG A 522 -3.44 8.72 35.10
C ARG A 522 -4.90 8.87 35.52
N PRO A 523 -5.26 9.14 36.79
CA PRO A 523 -6.65 9.35 37.19
C PRO A 523 -7.37 10.45 36.40
N ARG A 524 -6.75 11.63 36.23
CA ARG A 524 -7.35 12.76 35.52
C ARG A 524 -7.50 12.50 34.01
N LEU A 525 -6.52 11.81 33.41
CA LEU A 525 -6.57 11.41 32.00
C LEU A 525 -7.71 10.40 31.77
N LEU A 526 -7.81 9.38 32.62
CA LEU A 526 -8.89 8.39 32.59
C LEU A 526 -10.26 9.02 32.79
N GLN A 527 -10.38 10.03 33.66
CA GLN A 527 -11.65 10.72 33.86
C GLN A 527 -12.10 11.48 32.60
N LYS A 528 -11.18 12.11 31.88
CA LYS A 528 -11.51 12.79 30.62
C LYS A 528 -11.88 11.83 29.50
N LEU A 529 -11.17 10.70 29.37
CA LEU A 529 -11.52 9.69 28.37
C LEU A 529 -12.82 9.00 28.68
N LEU A 530 -13.15 8.81 29.96
CA LEU A 530 -14.46 8.35 30.39
C LEU A 530 -15.55 9.36 29.97
N GLY A 531 -15.31 10.66 30.16
CA GLY A 531 -16.26 11.71 29.75
C GLY A 531 -16.43 11.83 28.22
N ALA A 532 -15.39 11.54 27.44
CA ALA A 532 -15.43 11.64 25.98
C ALA A 532 -15.94 10.37 25.28
N LEU A 533 -15.66 9.19 25.83
CA LEU A 533 -15.94 7.89 25.21
C LEU A 533 -17.07 7.11 25.91
N GLY A 534 -17.47 7.50 27.12
CA GLY A 534 -18.31 6.69 28.01
C GLY A 534 -17.57 5.47 28.58
N ASP A 535 -18.18 4.74 29.52
CA ASP A 535 -17.62 3.47 30.03
C ASP A 535 -17.88 2.31 29.05
N GLY A 536 -17.18 2.33 27.90
CA GLY A 536 -17.28 1.32 26.86
C GLY A 536 -16.03 0.44 26.73
N PRO A 537 -16.07 -0.62 25.90
CA PRO A 537 -14.91 -1.48 25.63
C PRO A 537 -13.70 -0.69 25.13
N VAL A 538 -13.94 0.36 24.34
CA VAL A 538 -12.94 1.30 23.85
C VAL A 538 -12.31 2.07 25.02
N TYR A 539 -13.11 2.62 25.92
CA TYR A 539 -12.60 3.28 27.13
C TYR A 539 -11.83 2.33 28.02
N ARG A 540 -12.27 1.08 28.22
CA ARG A 540 -11.57 0.09 29.05
C ARG A 540 -10.25 -0.37 28.40
N CYS A 541 -10.22 -0.48 27.07
CA CYS A 541 -8.98 -0.65 26.32
C CYS A 541 -8.06 0.56 26.50
N TRP A 542 -8.56 1.78 26.35
CA TRP A 542 -7.80 3.00 26.64
C TRP A 542 -7.40 3.08 28.12
N GLN A 543 -8.20 2.60 29.07
CA GLN A 543 -7.84 2.54 30.48
C GLN A 543 -6.63 1.63 30.71
N ALA A 544 -6.53 0.56 29.91
CA ALA A 544 -5.36 -0.30 29.83
C ALA A 544 -4.21 0.30 28.99
N LEU A 545 -4.49 1.17 28.01
CA LEU A 545 -3.56 1.67 27.00
C LEU A 545 -3.01 3.10 27.25
N LEU A 546 -3.69 3.92 28.05
CA LEU A 546 -3.39 5.34 28.33
C LEU A 546 -2.25 5.52 29.34
N SER A 547 -1.26 4.68 29.16
CA SER A 547 0.14 5.02 29.35
C SER A 547 0.66 6.10 28.37
N ASP A 548 -0.13 6.74 27.49
CA ASP A 548 0.40 7.58 26.39
C ASP A 548 -0.22 9.00 26.20
N THR A 549 0.62 9.96 25.78
CA THR A 549 0.52 11.44 25.91
C THR A 549 -0.25 12.21 24.82
N TRP A 550 -0.66 11.60 23.70
CA TRP A 550 -1.16 12.31 22.50
C TRP A 550 -2.46 13.14 22.70
N ALA A 551 -3.34 12.73 23.62
CA ALA A 551 -4.64 13.38 23.83
C ALA A 551 -4.53 14.85 24.28
N ILE A 552 -3.46 15.22 24.99
CA ILE A 552 -3.32 16.54 25.59
C ILE A 552 -3.10 17.62 24.51
N LEU A 553 -2.28 17.34 23.50
CA LEU A 553 -1.96 18.30 22.43
C LEU A 553 -3.20 18.68 21.61
N MET A 554 -4.06 17.71 21.31
CA MET A 554 -5.31 17.94 20.57
C MET A 554 -6.31 18.78 21.39
N ASP A 555 -6.41 18.54 22.70
CA ASP A 555 -7.24 19.33 23.60
C ASP A 555 -6.76 20.79 23.66
N THR A 556 -5.44 21.02 23.77
CA THR A 556 -4.85 22.36 23.74
C THR A 556 -5.17 23.09 22.43
N GLN A 557 -5.00 22.42 21.29
CA GLN A 557 -5.25 22.98 19.96
C GLN A 557 -6.69 23.49 19.83
N ARG A 558 -7.67 22.71 20.32
CA ARG A 558 -9.09 23.06 20.32
C ARG A 558 -9.39 24.19 21.31
N LYS A 559 -8.90 24.08 22.54
CA LYS A 559 -9.16 25.06 23.62
C LYS A 559 -8.67 26.46 23.26
N HIS A 560 -7.56 26.56 22.55
CA HIS A 560 -6.92 27.83 22.18
C HIS A 560 -7.12 28.24 20.72
N SER A 561 -8.03 27.57 20.00
CA SER A 561 -8.37 27.87 18.61
C SER A 561 -7.14 28.02 17.72
N TRP A 562 -6.17 27.09 17.82
CA TRP A 562 -4.93 27.20 17.04
C TRP A 562 -5.19 27.16 15.52
N ALA A 563 -6.27 26.50 15.10
CA ALA A 563 -6.69 26.44 13.70
C ALA A 563 -7.09 27.80 13.09
N ASP A 564 -7.54 28.75 13.92
CA ASP A 564 -7.99 30.08 13.49
C ASP A 564 -6.84 31.10 13.37
N ARG A 565 -5.62 30.70 13.74
CA ARG A 565 -4.44 31.57 13.69
C ARG A 565 -3.83 31.59 12.29
N ASP A 566 -3.05 32.63 11.99
CA ASP A 566 -2.29 32.73 10.75
C ASP A 566 -1.39 31.49 10.58
N GLN A 567 -1.76 30.66 9.61
CA GLN A 567 -1.01 29.45 9.32
C GLN A 567 0.29 29.78 8.60
N VAL A 568 1.39 29.18 9.05
CA VAL A 568 2.70 29.23 8.39
C VAL A 568 2.60 28.69 6.97
N PHE A 569 1.77 27.67 6.78
CA PHE A 569 1.53 27.01 5.50
C PHE A 569 0.02 26.89 5.26
N PRO A 570 -0.63 27.85 4.59
CA PRO A 570 -2.09 27.91 4.43
C PRO A 570 -2.73 26.69 3.73
N SER A 571 -1.93 25.88 3.02
CA SER A 571 -2.37 24.66 2.34
C SER A 571 -2.14 23.38 3.16
N LEU A 572 -1.57 23.47 4.36
CA LEU A 572 -1.19 22.31 5.17
C LEU A 572 -1.85 22.37 6.56
N CYS A 573 -2.76 21.44 6.81
CA CYS A 573 -3.63 21.46 7.99
C CYS A 573 -2.94 21.19 9.35
N LEU A 574 -1.65 20.83 9.40
CA LEU A 574 -1.04 20.20 10.60
C LEU A 574 0.22 20.91 11.14
N GLU A 575 0.10 22.05 11.84
CA GLU A 575 1.26 22.83 12.34
C GLU A 575 1.87 22.30 13.64
N GLU A 576 1.59 21.05 13.98
CA GLU A 576 1.97 20.43 15.22
C GLU A 576 2.32 18.97 14.96
N LEU A 577 3.45 18.53 15.50
CA LEU A 577 3.87 17.14 15.44
C LEU A 577 4.21 16.69 16.86
N LEU A 578 3.70 15.53 17.26
CA LEU A 578 4.12 14.88 18.49
C LEU A 578 4.23 13.38 18.22
N PHE A 579 5.37 12.83 18.59
CA PHE A 579 5.67 11.42 18.52
C PHE A 579 6.22 11.01 19.88
N MET A 580 5.40 10.32 20.67
CA MET A 580 5.71 10.00 22.07
C MET A 580 5.93 11.28 22.90
N ASP A 581 7.14 11.46 23.44
CA ASP A 581 7.60 12.62 24.22
C ASP A 581 8.32 13.68 23.39
N ASP A 582 8.76 13.32 22.18
CA ASP A 582 9.38 14.21 21.20
C ASP A 582 8.31 14.87 20.33
N GLY A 583 8.41 16.17 20.10
CA GLY A 583 7.52 16.85 19.16
C GLY A 583 8.16 18.04 18.47
N VAL A 584 7.40 18.63 17.56
CA VAL A 584 7.78 19.85 16.84
C VAL A 584 6.58 20.76 16.74
N LEU A 585 6.73 21.99 17.25
CA LEU A 585 5.76 23.07 17.06
C LEU A 585 6.34 24.11 16.11
N TRP A 586 5.46 24.69 15.29
CA TRP A 586 5.83 25.59 14.19
C TRP A 586 5.04 26.89 14.33
N SER A 587 5.66 28.01 13.96
CA SER A 587 5.01 29.31 13.86
C SER A 587 5.73 30.22 12.87
N GLY A 588 5.04 31.23 12.34
CA GLY A 588 5.60 32.24 11.46
C GLY A 588 6.45 33.28 12.20
N SER A 589 6.41 33.27 13.55
CA SER A 589 7.18 34.20 14.38
C SER A 589 7.58 33.58 15.72
N ALA A 590 8.63 34.12 16.34
CA ALA A 590 9.09 33.70 17.67
C ALA A 590 8.04 33.96 18.76
N VAL A 591 7.29 35.07 18.63
CA VAL A 591 6.23 35.46 19.56
C VAL A 591 5.08 34.45 19.48
N GLY A 592 4.65 34.10 18.27
CA GLY A 592 3.62 33.08 18.05
C GLY A 592 4.03 31.72 18.60
N LEU A 593 5.28 31.32 18.38
CA LEU A 593 5.81 30.05 18.91
C LEU A 593 5.90 30.06 20.45
N SER A 594 6.40 31.14 21.06
CA SER A 594 6.47 31.28 22.52
C SER A 594 5.08 31.17 23.14
N ARG A 595 4.09 31.83 22.54
CA ARG A 595 2.69 31.75 22.98
C ARG A 595 2.14 30.33 22.90
N LYS A 596 2.33 29.62 21.76
CA LYS A 596 1.91 28.21 21.62
C LYS A 596 2.54 27.33 22.70
N LEU A 597 3.83 27.52 22.98
CA LEU A 597 4.55 26.74 24.00
C LEU A 597 4.06 27.03 25.42
N GLU A 598 3.81 28.29 25.78
CA GLU A 598 3.26 28.65 27.10
C GLU A 598 1.83 28.11 27.29
N GLU A 599 0.97 28.23 26.28
CA GLU A 599 -0.38 27.65 26.29
C GLU A 599 -0.33 26.13 26.49
N TRP A 600 0.50 25.43 25.72
CA TRP A 600 0.64 23.98 25.86
C TRP A 600 1.27 23.56 27.18
N THR A 601 2.21 24.35 27.69
CA THR A 601 2.81 24.11 29.01
C THR A 601 1.79 24.25 30.13
N ALA A 602 0.90 25.24 30.04
CA ALA A 602 -0.19 25.42 31.01
C ALA A 602 -1.12 24.20 31.00
N GLU A 603 -1.49 23.70 29.82
CA GLU A 603 -2.30 22.48 29.71
C GLU A 603 -1.55 21.24 30.22
N LEU A 604 -0.29 21.03 29.85
CA LEU A 604 0.51 19.88 30.31
C LEU A 604 0.57 19.81 31.84
N ARG A 605 0.74 20.96 32.51
CA ARG A 605 0.74 21.03 33.98
C ARG A 605 -0.56 20.53 34.61
N GLU A 606 -1.71 20.73 33.96
CA GLU A 606 -2.98 20.20 34.46
C GLU A 606 -2.97 18.67 34.55
N TYR A 607 -2.24 18.02 33.65
CA TYR A 607 -2.11 16.56 33.58
C TYR A 607 -0.90 16.02 34.33
N GLY A 608 -0.02 16.87 34.86
CA GLY A 608 1.20 16.46 35.57
C GLY A 608 2.52 16.60 34.78
N PRO A 609 2.59 16.30 33.47
CA PRO A 609 3.81 16.51 32.69
C PRO A 609 4.24 17.98 32.59
N SER A 610 5.52 18.19 32.34
CA SER A 610 6.08 19.51 32.05
C SER A 610 7.09 19.42 30.90
N LEU A 611 7.18 20.49 30.10
CA LEU A 611 8.23 20.57 29.08
C LEU A 611 9.62 20.58 29.71
N ASN A 612 10.54 19.84 29.11
CA ASN A 612 11.94 19.83 29.47
C ASN A 612 12.67 20.97 28.75
N ALA A 613 12.59 22.18 29.31
CA ALA A 613 13.17 23.38 28.68
C ALA A 613 14.66 23.22 28.33
N ALA A 614 15.42 22.41 29.08
CA ALA A 614 16.85 22.17 28.83
C ALA A 614 17.11 21.31 27.58
N LYS A 615 16.16 20.44 27.21
CA LYS A 615 16.26 19.61 26.00
C LYS A 615 15.53 20.22 24.80
N CYS A 616 14.60 21.14 25.04
CA CYS A 616 13.96 21.90 23.98
C CYS A 616 15.01 22.69 23.18
N LYS A 617 14.80 22.81 21.87
CA LYS A 617 15.69 23.54 20.95
C LYS A 617 14.83 24.34 19.99
N VAL A 618 15.23 25.57 19.67
CA VAL A 618 14.51 26.39 18.68
C VAL A 618 15.37 26.59 17.43
N TYR A 619 14.75 26.44 16.28
CA TYR A 619 15.35 26.72 14.98
C TYR A 619 14.64 27.92 14.36
N PHE A 620 15.43 28.86 13.87
CA PHE A 620 14.97 30.02 13.11
C PHE A 620 15.44 29.87 11.67
N SER A 621 14.50 29.94 10.71
CA SER A 621 14.89 29.98 9.31
C SER A 621 15.70 31.24 9.01
N PRO A 622 16.55 31.23 7.95
CA PRO A 622 17.26 32.42 7.51
C PRO A 622 16.35 33.62 7.21
N TYR A 623 15.08 33.36 6.93
CA TYR A 623 14.06 34.35 6.59
C TYR A 623 13.18 34.78 7.77
N ALA A 624 13.40 34.22 8.97
CA ALA A 624 12.65 34.59 10.16
C ALA A 624 12.91 36.06 10.51
N LYS A 625 11.84 36.85 10.60
CA LYS A 625 11.88 38.28 10.94
C LYS A 625 11.53 38.49 12.41
N GLY A 626 12.03 39.59 12.98
CA GLY A 626 11.72 40.00 14.35
C GLY A 626 12.63 39.38 15.41
N SER A 627 12.15 39.35 16.66
CA SER A 627 12.90 38.83 17.80
C SER A 627 13.23 37.34 17.62
N ARG A 628 14.48 36.93 17.88
CA ARG A 628 14.93 35.51 17.89
C ARG A 628 14.96 34.94 19.30
N ILE A 629 13.99 35.34 20.12
CA ILE A 629 13.90 34.95 21.53
C ILE A 629 12.62 34.14 21.70
N VAL A 630 12.77 32.87 22.08
CA VAL A 630 11.66 32.01 22.49
C VAL A 630 11.87 31.61 23.93
N LYS A 631 10.87 31.90 24.77
CA LYS A 631 10.87 31.54 26.20
C LYS A 631 9.77 30.54 26.48
N VAL A 632 10.04 29.63 27.39
CA VAL A 632 9.09 28.66 27.94
C VAL A 632 9.29 28.60 29.44
N GLN A 633 8.24 28.90 30.19
CA GLN A 633 8.29 29.00 31.66
C GLN A 633 9.33 30.03 32.13
N GLY A 634 9.50 31.11 31.35
CA GLY A 634 10.53 32.12 31.59
C GLY A 634 11.97 31.71 31.23
N ILE A 635 12.20 30.44 30.88
CA ILE A 635 13.51 29.92 30.47
C ILE A 635 13.70 30.15 28.97
N LEU A 636 14.84 30.71 28.59
CA LEU A 636 15.20 30.89 27.18
C LEU A 636 15.53 29.53 26.54
N ILE A 637 14.85 29.18 25.45
CA ILE A 637 15.16 27.98 24.68
C ILE A 637 16.37 28.28 23.77
N PRO A 638 17.43 27.44 23.79
CA PRO A 638 18.62 27.66 22.99
C PRO A 638 18.33 27.54 21.49
N GLU A 639 18.85 28.49 20.72
CA GLU A 639 18.81 28.47 19.27
C GLU A 639 19.79 27.42 18.71
N VAL A 640 19.36 26.71 17.66
CA VAL A 640 20.18 25.77 16.90
C VAL A 640 20.16 26.08 15.41
N ALA A 641 21.30 25.88 14.74
CA ALA A 641 21.42 26.07 13.30
C ALA A 641 20.65 25.05 12.45
N LYS A 642 20.33 23.89 13.04
CA LYS A 642 19.55 22.81 12.42
C LYS A 642 18.71 22.11 13.49
N LEU A 643 17.47 21.79 13.16
CA LEU A 643 16.53 21.12 14.06
C LEU A 643 16.57 19.62 13.84
N GLU A 644 17.01 18.84 14.83
CA GLU A 644 17.06 17.38 14.69
C GLU A 644 15.74 16.72 15.12
N VAL A 645 14.98 16.22 14.15
CA VAL A 645 13.69 15.54 14.40
C VAL A 645 13.87 14.06 14.08
N MET A 646 13.67 13.19 15.06
CA MET A 646 13.84 11.74 14.93
C MET A 646 15.24 11.33 14.38
N GLY A 647 16.24 12.11 14.76
CA GLY A 647 17.64 11.95 14.33
C GLY A 647 17.96 12.47 12.93
N ILE A 648 17.01 13.08 12.22
CA ILE A 648 17.24 13.72 10.93
C ILE A 648 17.39 15.23 11.14
N PRO A 649 18.50 15.85 10.71
CA PRO A 649 18.73 17.27 10.84
C PRO A 649 17.95 18.03 9.78
N PHE A 650 17.07 18.91 10.20
CA PHE A 650 16.25 19.74 9.33
C PHE A 650 16.72 21.19 9.35
N ARG A 651 16.85 21.78 8.17
CA ARG A 651 17.04 23.23 7.98
C ARG A 651 16.47 23.65 6.63
N VAL A 652 16.07 24.90 6.53
CA VAL A 652 15.57 25.48 5.27
C VAL A 652 16.71 25.49 4.26
N GLY A 653 16.41 24.99 3.05
CA GLY A 653 17.38 24.86 1.97
C GLY A 653 18.32 23.66 2.08
N ALA A 654 18.15 22.75 3.05
CA ALA A 654 18.90 21.48 3.05
C ALA A 654 18.55 20.66 1.78
N PRO A 655 19.55 20.20 1.00
CA PRO A 655 19.29 19.27 -0.07
C PRO A 655 18.88 17.90 0.49
N PRO A 656 18.02 17.13 -0.20
CA PRO A 656 17.67 15.76 0.20
C PRO A 656 18.87 14.88 0.55
N ALA A 657 20.01 15.08 -0.11
CA ALA A 657 21.25 14.34 0.17
C ALA A 657 21.80 14.60 1.59
N GLU A 658 21.68 15.83 2.11
CA GLU A 658 22.08 16.17 3.49
C GLU A 658 21.15 15.49 4.51
N LEU A 659 19.86 15.42 4.18
CA LEU A 659 18.82 14.81 5.01
C LEU A 659 18.99 13.27 5.06
N LEU A 660 19.48 12.68 3.96
CA LEU A 660 19.79 11.25 3.85
C LEU A 660 21.09 10.83 4.54
N ALA A 661 22.08 11.71 4.65
CA ALA A 661 23.42 11.33 5.12
C ALA A 661 23.42 10.61 6.49
N PRO A 662 22.66 11.06 7.52
CA PRO A 662 22.57 10.35 8.80
C PRO A 662 21.91 8.98 8.68
N LEU A 663 20.91 8.83 7.81
CA LEU A 663 20.24 7.55 7.57
C LEU A 663 21.19 6.56 6.90
N ILE A 664 21.96 7.02 5.92
CA ILE A 664 23.00 6.22 5.26
C ILE A 664 24.07 5.79 6.27
N SER A 665 24.49 6.68 7.15
CA SER A 665 25.44 6.33 8.22
C SER A 665 24.88 5.24 9.12
N ARG A 666 23.66 5.43 9.64
CA ARG A 666 22.98 4.41 10.47
C ARG A 666 22.80 3.09 9.73
N ALA A 667 22.57 3.14 8.42
CA ALA A 667 22.36 1.94 7.61
C ALA A 667 23.68 1.15 7.48
N LYS A 668 24.79 1.84 7.29
CA LYS A 668 26.14 1.25 7.32
C LYS A 668 26.43 0.66 8.70
N ASP A 669 26.20 1.40 9.77
CA ASP A 669 26.46 0.94 11.14
C ASP A 669 25.64 -0.32 11.45
N LYS A 670 24.34 -0.30 11.10
CA LYS A 670 23.46 -1.45 11.26
C LYS A 670 23.93 -2.63 10.43
N PHE A 671 24.28 -2.43 9.16
CA PHE A 671 24.83 -3.46 8.29
C PHE A 671 26.07 -4.12 8.92
N TRP A 672 27.02 -3.33 9.40
CA TRP A 672 28.26 -3.84 9.98
C TRP A 672 28.04 -4.57 11.31
N SER A 673 27.07 -4.13 12.11
CA SER A 673 26.68 -4.82 13.35
C SER A 673 26.14 -6.24 13.09
N ILE A 674 25.43 -6.46 11.98
CA ILE A 674 24.83 -7.75 11.59
C ILE A 674 25.61 -8.45 10.46
N LYS A 675 26.84 -8.02 10.17
CA LYS A 675 27.65 -8.54 9.05
C LYS A 675 27.83 -10.06 9.10
N HIS A 676 27.85 -10.65 10.29
CA HIS A 676 28.02 -12.09 10.47
C HIS A 676 26.83 -12.88 9.90
N LEU A 677 25.61 -12.36 9.99
CA LEU A 677 24.42 -12.95 9.36
C LEU A 677 24.42 -12.70 7.85
N LEU A 678 24.75 -11.48 7.44
CA LEU A 678 24.78 -11.07 6.02
C LEU A 678 25.94 -11.68 5.24
N ARG A 679 26.96 -12.22 5.92
CA ARG A 679 28.09 -12.94 5.32
C ARG A 679 28.10 -14.43 5.64
N ALA A 680 27.02 -14.94 6.25
CA ALA A 680 26.83 -16.36 6.49
C ALA A 680 26.79 -17.15 5.17
N ARG A 681 27.11 -18.44 5.24
CA ARG A 681 27.07 -19.38 4.10
C ARG A 681 25.63 -19.76 3.74
N THR A 682 24.80 -18.77 3.42
CA THR A 682 23.41 -18.94 2.98
C THR A 682 23.24 -18.37 1.56
N PRO A 683 22.19 -18.80 0.82
CA PRO A 683 21.93 -18.27 -0.52
C PRO A 683 21.90 -16.74 -0.54
N LEU A 684 22.55 -16.13 -1.54
CA LEU A 684 22.62 -14.67 -1.67
C LEU A 684 21.24 -14.03 -1.66
N ALA A 685 20.27 -14.62 -2.37
CA ALA A 685 18.89 -14.14 -2.41
C ALA A 685 18.28 -13.97 -1.00
N GLY A 686 18.46 -14.96 -0.12
CA GLY A 686 17.97 -14.88 1.26
C GLY A 686 18.66 -13.77 2.07
N ARG A 687 19.95 -13.52 1.81
CA ARG A 687 20.71 -12.45 2.48
C ARG A 687 20.34 -11.07 1.99
N VAL A 688 20.04 -10.91 0.71
CA VAL A 688 19.53 -9.67 0.13
C VAL A 688 18.12 -9.36 0.66
N ILE A 689 17.23 -10.36 0.75
CA ILE A 689 15.90 -10.17 1.37
C ILE A 689 16.04 -9.77 2.85
N PHE A 690 16.98 -10.40 3.58
CA PHE A 690 17.25 -10.03 4.97
C PHE A 690 17.84 -8.62 5.09
N LEU A 691 18.75 -8.24 4.18
CA LEU A 691 19.31 -6.89 4.08
C LEU A 691 18.20 -5.86 3.88
N ASP A 692 17.33 -6.05 2.90
CA ASP A 692 16.18 -5.18 2.61
C ASP A 692 15.28 -5.05 3.85
N ARG A 693 14.89 -6.17 4.47
CA ARG A 693 14.02 -6.14 5.64
C ARG A 693 14.63 -5.40 6.84
N VAL A 694 15.93 -5.58 7.08
CA VAL A 694 16.59 -4.95 8.23
C VAL A 694 16.97 -3.51 7.90
N ILE A 695 17.73 -3.27 6.84
CA ILE A 695 18.22 -1.92 6.52
C ILE A 695 17.10 -1.04 5.96
N GLY A 696 16.34 -1.54 5.00
CA GLY A 696 15.16 -0.88 4.45
C GLY A 696 14.13 -0.58 5.55
N GLY A 697 13.74 -1.62 6.30
CA GLY A 697 12.66 -1.52 7.28
C GLY A 697 13.02 -0.79 8.59
N THR A 698 14.27 -0.82 9.06
CA THR A 698 14.62 -0.22 10.37
C THR A 698 15.36 1.10 10.28
N VAL A 699 16.08 1.35 9.18
CA VAL A 699 16.91 2.57 9.06
C VAL A 699 16.39 3.49 7.97
N LEU A 700 15.99 2.93 6.84
CA LEU A 700 15.58 3.67 5.65
C LEU A 700 14.05 3.79 5.54
N TRP A 701 13.35 3.60 6.65
CA TRP A 701 11.88 3.58 6.70
C TRP A 701 11.24 4.88 6.20
N CYS A 702 11.90 6.03 6.43
CA CYS A 702 11.38 7.33 6.02
C CYS A 702 11.70 7.70 4.57
N LEU A 703 12.41 6.84 3.80
CA LEU A 703 12.76 7.14 2.40
C LEU A 703 11.54 7.42 1.53
N SER A 704 10.38 6.83 1.84
CA SER A 704 9.13 7.10 1.10
C SER A 704 8.63 8.54 1.25
N ALA A 705 9.03 9.24 2.32
CA ALA A 705 8.70 10.64 2.54
C ALA A 705 9.73 11.60 1.92
N LEU A 706 10.85 11.07 1.40
CA LEU A 706 11.90 11.84 0.77
C LEU A 706 11.70 11.77 -0.74
N ALA A 707 11.63 12.92 -1.42
CA ALA A 707 11.84 12.96 -2.86
C ALA A 707 13.37 13.05 -3.10
N PRO A 708 14.07 11.94 -3.38
CA PRO A 708 15.52 11.99 -3.58
C PRO A 708 15.84 12.78 -4.86
N ASP A 709 16.81 13.68 -4.76
CA ASP A 709 17.44 14.27 -5.95
C ASP A 709 18.48 13.31 -6.55
N SER A 710 19.09 13.67 -7.69
CA SER A 710 20.08 12.82 -8.36
C SER A 710 21.25 12.44 -7.45
N ASN A 711 21.71 13.37 -6.60
CA ASN A 711 22.80 13.12 -5.64
C ASN A 711 22.37 12.14 -4.54
N SER A 712 21.15 12.28 -4.06
CA SER A 712 20.52 11.37 -3.09
C SER A 712 20.40 9.96 -3.63
N MET A 713 19.95 9.82 -4.88
CA MET A 713 19.87 8.53 -5.55
C MET A 713 21.26 7.90 -5.73
N LEU A 714 22.26 8.70 -6.12
CA LEU A 714 23.64 8.23 -6.22
C LEU A 714 24.17 7.69 -4.88
N LEU A 715 23.88 8.39 -3.78
CA LEU A 715 24.26 7.96 -2.44
C LEU A 715 23.58 6.66 -2.01
N LEU A 716 22.28 6.51 -2.29
CA LEU A 716 21.51 5.30 -1.99
C LEU A 716 21.99 4.10 -2.83
N ASN A 717 22.18 4.30 -4.13
CA ASN A 717 22.71 3.27 -5.03
C ASN A 717 24.13 2.82 -4.60
N SER A 718 24.96 3.77 -4.19
CA SER A 718 26.30 3.48 -3.66
C SER A 718 26.24 2.66 -2.37
N LEU A 719 25.33 2.99 -1.45
CA LEU A 719 25.12 2.22 -0.23
C LEU A 719 24.65 0.80 -0.53
N GLU A 720 23.64 0.64 -1.39
CA GLU A 720 23.11 -0.66 -1.79
C GLU A 720 24.21 -1.52 -2.40
N LEU A 721 24.94 -1.00 -3.39
CA LEU A 721 26.02 -1.72 -4.05
C LEU A 721 27.08 -2.17 -3.05
N GLN A 722 27.49 -1.30 -2.12
CA GLN A 722 28.44 -1.63 -1.06
C GLN A 722 27.93 -2.77 -0.16
N CYS A 723 26.66 -2.73 0.23
CA CYS A 723 26.04 -3.76 1.07
C CYS A 723 25.92 -5.09 0.33
N VAL A 724 25.44 -5.09 -0.92
CA VAL A 724 25.26 -6.29 -1.75
C VAL A 724 26.60 -6.95 -2.06
N VAL A 725 27.62 -6.19 -2.47
CA VAL A 725 28.98 -6.70 -2.70
C VAL A 725 29.55 -7.29 -1.40
N SER A 726 29.30 -6.65 -0.26
CA SER A 726 29.73 -7.17 1.04
C SER A 726 29.00 -8.46 1.42
N CYS A 727 27.72 -8.61 1.09
CA CYS A 727 26.99 -9.88 1.20
C CYS A 727 27.61 -10.95 0.31
N MET A 728 28.04 -10.64 -0.92
CA MET A 728 28.68 -11.62 -1.81
C MET A 728 29.99 -12.18 -1.25
N ARG A 729 30.72 -11.40 -0.44
CA ARG A 729 31.94 -11.84 0.27
C ARG A 729 31.60 -12.80 1.41
N VAL A 730 31.10 -13.99 1.09
CA VAL A 730 31.00 -15.10 2.04
C VAL A 730 32.36 -15.28 2.71
N GLY A 731 32.39 -15.46 4.03
CA GLY A 731 33.65 -15.62 4.78
C GLY A 731 34.53 -16.70 4.18
N ILE A 732 35.51 -16.29 3.36
CA ILE A 732 36.69 -17.07 3.01
C ILE A 732 37.59 -16.98 4.24
N GLN A 733 37.24 -17.70 5.30
CA GLN A 733 38.18 -18.03 6.36
C GLN A 733 38.36 -19.54 6.34
N THR A 734 39.49 -19.93 5.72
CA THR A 734 40.47 -20.90 6.23
C THR A 734 39.92 -22.16 6.91
N ALA A 735 39.65 -23.19 6.12
CA ALA A 735 40.12 -24.57 6.32
C ALA A 735 39.56 -25.50 5.22
N GLY A 736 40.42 -25.89 4.27
CA GLY A 736 40.44 -27.25 3.69
C GLY A 736 39.33 -27.75 2.75
N LEU A 737 38.24 -27.04 2.44
CA LEU A 737 37.18 -27.58 1.57
C LEU A 737 36.86 -26.67 0.39
N SER A 738 37.40 -27.01 -0.79
CA SER A 738 37.11 -26.36 -2.07
C SER A 738 35.74 -26.75 -2.62
N TRP A 739 34.72 -25.96 -2.31
CA TRP A 739 33.43 -26.00 -3.01
C TRP A 739 33.23 -24.70 -3.79
N CYS A 740 34.04 -24.53 -4.83
CA CYS A 740 33.70 -23.63 -5.93
C CYS A 740 34.01 -24.40 -7.22
N PRO A 741 33.03 -24.68 -8.09
CA PRO A 741 33.34 -25.22 -9.41
C PRO A 741 34.28 -24.23 -10.13
N PRO A 742 35.34 -24.70 -10.80
CA PRO A 742 36.25 -23.83 -11.55
C PRO A 742 35.43 -22.98 -12.53
N GLY A 743 35.52 -21.65 -12.43
CA GLY A 743 34.83 -20.71 -13.33
C GLY A 743 33.72 -19.86 -12.69
N GLY A 744 33.21 -20.19 -11.50
CA GLY A 744 32.16 -19.37 -10.84
C GLY A 744 32.63 -17.95 -10.45
N MET A 745 33.91 -17.82 -10.08
CA MET A 745 34.54 -16.53 -9.74
C MET A 745 34.81 -15.66 -10.99
N ASP A 746 35.04 -16.25 -12.16
CA ASP A 746 35.34 -15.48 -13.38
C ASP A 746 34.07 -14.86 -13.97
N VAL A 747 32.92 -15.52 -13.84
CA VAL A 747 31.61 -14.94 -14.20
C VAL A 747 31.29 -13.76 -13.28
N LEU A 748 31.59 -13.88 -11.99
CA LEU A 748 31.36 -12.82 -11.01
C LEU A 748 32.30 -11.62 -11.21
N LYS A 749 33.58 -11.87 -11.50
CA LYS A 749 34.57 -10.84 -11.86
C LYS A 749 34.15 -10.10 -13.13
N LYS A 750 33.71 -10.81 -14.18
CA LYS A 750 33.21 -10.20 -15.41
C LYS A 750 31.97 -9.33 -15.15
N ALA A 751 31.01 -9.80 -14.37
CA ALA A 751 29.83 -9.01 -14.00
C ALA A 751 30.18 -7.75 -13.20
N LEU A 752 31.15 -7.83 -12.27
CA LEU A 752 31.63 -6.67 -11.52
C LEU A 752 32.38 -5.66 -12.40
N VAL A 753 33.19 -6.14 -13.35
CA VAL A 753 33.88 -5.29 -14.33
C VAL A 753 32.86 -4.56 -15.22
N TYR A 754 31.80 -5.22 -15.68
CA TYR A 754 30.75 -4.57 -16.46
C TYR A 754 29.97 -3.50 -15.68
N MET A 755 29.67 -3.75 -14.41
CA MET A 755 28.99 -2.75 -13.57
C MET A 755 29.90 -1.55 -13.26
N LEU A 756 31.16 -1.79 -12.92
CA LEU A 756 32.12 -0.72 -12.66
C LEU A 756 32.45 0.08 -13.93
N ALA A 757 32.52 -0.57 -15.10
CA ALA A 757 32.72 0.11 -16.38
C ALA A 757 31.54 1.01 -16.75
N GLY A 758 30.29 0.59 -16.47
CA GLY A 758 29.11 1.43 -16.68
C GLY A 758 29.15 2.72 -15.85
N THR A 759 29.50 2.62 -14.57
CA THR A 759 29.63 3.78 -13.68
C THR A 759 30.83 4.67 -14.04
N LEU A 760 31.94 4.10 -14.52
CA LEU A 760 33.12 4.86 -14.95
C LEU A 760 32.86 5.63 -16.26
N VAL A 761 32.06 5.07 -17.17
CA VAL A 761 31.69 5.72 -18.44
C VAL A 761 30.77 6.93 -18.19
N GLU A 762 29.83 6.85 -17.25
CA GLU A 762 29.03 8.02 -16.82
C GLU A 762 29.89 9.11 -16.16
N LEU A 763 30.90 8.72 -15.37
CA LEU A 763 31.82 9.65 -14.71
C LEU A 763 32.82 10.33 -15.68
N LEU A 764 33.23 9.64 -16.73
CA LEU A 764 34.17 10.18 -17.73
C LEU A 764 33.46 10.96 -18.84
N GLY A 765 32.22 10.60 -19.20
CA GLY A 765 31.40 11.35 -20.16
C GLY A 765 31.12 12.78 -19.71
N THR A 766 30.96 13.01 -18.40
CA THR A 766 30.70 14.34 -17.83
C THR A 766 31.92 15.25 -17.76
N GLN A 767 33.16 14.75 -17.95
CA GLN A 767 34.38 15.57 -17.99
C GLN A 767 34.84 15.94 -19.40
N GLY A 768 34.39 15.23 -20.44
CA GLY A 768 34.83 15.45 -21.83
C GLY A 768 34.37 16.78 -22.44
N GLU A 769 33.22 17.31 -22.02
CA GLU A 769 32.59 18.45 -22.70
C GLU A 769 33.04 19.84 -22.20
N ARG A 770 33.79 19.92 -21.09
CA ARG A 770 34.30 21.21 -20.59
C ARG A 770 35.54 21.74 -21.32
N LYS A 771 36.09 21.03 -22.31
CA LYS A 771 37.26 21.48 -23.09
C LYS A 771 36.97 21.88 -24.54
N GLY A 772 35.70 21.88 -24.96
CA GLY A 772 35.31 22.04 -26.36
C GLY A 772 34.71 23.39 -26.78
N GLN A 773 34.76 24.45 -25.98
CA GLN A 773 34.29 25.78 -26.39
C GLN A 773 35.22 26.89 -25.89
N GLY A 774 36.30 27.10 -26.63
CA GLY A 774 37.25 28.18 -26.39
C GLY A 774 38.02 28.48 -27.67
N GLY A 775 37.36 29.11 -28.64
CA GLY A 775 37.98 29.45 -29.91
C GLY A 775 37.22 30.54 -30.66
N ALA A 776 37.92 31.65 -30.88
CA ALA A 776 37.65 32.72 -31.85
C ALA A 776 36.56 33.75 -31.52
N ARG A 777 36.99 34.84 -30.87
CA ARG A 777 36.67 36.21 -31.30
C ARG A 777 37.79 37.15 -30.88
N GLY A 778 38.62 37.54 -31.84
CA GLY A 778 39.45 38.73 -31.75
C GLY A 778 38.79 39.87 -32.53
N SER A 779 38.77 41.07 -31.96
CA SER A 779 39.24 42.30 -32.62
C SER A 779 39.14 43.52 -31.68
N ASN A 780 40.27 44.23 -31.60
CA ASN A 780 40.45 45.69 -31.60
C ASN A 780 39.63 46.57 -30.65
N HIS A 781 40.29 47.22 -29.67
CA HIS A 781 40.94 48.53 -29.82
C HIS A 781 41.50 49.03 -28.47
N HIS A 782 42.71 49.62 -28.54
CA HIS A 782 43.47 50.41 -27.57
C HIS A 782 43.83 49.85 -26.20
#